data_AF-A0A6G0XNM2-F1
#
_entry.id   AF-A0A6G0XNM2-F1
#
_cell.length_a   1.000
_cell.length_b   1.000
_cell.length_c   1.000
_cell.angle_alpha   90.00
_cell.angle_beta   90.00
_cell.angle_gamma   90.00
#
_symmetry.space_group_name_H-M   'P 1'
#
loop_
_entity.id
_entity.type
_entity.pdbx_description
1 polymer ?
#
loop_
_entity_poly.entity_id
_entity_poly.type
_entity_poly.pdbx_seq_one_letter_code
_entity_poly.pdbx_strand_id
1 'polypeptide(L)'
;MVAARDMDAYSGANSPFTDFDRLDNLPLSHAHSLSDPMSHIIQVEAAINRRPALWRHPDADDEASRRWFPRRLFRKYSTWDSNVLWIALAAILGSTLLMLAIGFSLPQPYRTSLGAHLACTAPPGPKTQAFLKNFKTTFAITSALVLLGNAIVVAGVSLYVGIQCSYSKRKVLANPTNANLTSAFVLPCYGLVWYSMVVIALVEIGVMASTSVDLFLRNRGAYCMLLNFPNMWLRHLVPLLMLQKSVSRGAVRRAIAISGLLTAAVLSILFVAQSVPVLFIAYPFGLVMLSSFIKFVLHTRNSFDVYFYFLLVATSVEMIPPILWLRSTNTAVPKAVITVTIVSDVIRAWTLAAIMLTLRVDTMYWLGLDVPSTKTTTTDPAKLYLRLIADQGMVSSFSTRTSVYDVHYLIENFKNCMVDIASLSLDAVVAQGSTAVVLRGRLDHTLREPDPVAIKLYTTLFVTMDEVRRFSKETSFNVQLSHPNIVRFFGLCVVPPSICLVFEYCDLGSLEAVLLAQKRSGESWDMRMKLKACLDACRAVAYLHSFRPPLLHRDIKTANYLLSSKDGLLKLSDFGESNLLGPKNDGTMTIVGTVDFMAPEMILGGNAKAAVYGTAADVYSLAITLWHILVPGEAPWRGRSHFDVYTEIIQGHRPQLPTDLPPGCVELLESGWAALPQDREPIERLVKRVLDLYMPFTNSSTDTMSTRTASKRSSRIASFLSRPSSASGIAHATDI
;
A
#
# COMPACT_ATOMS: atom_id res chain seq x y z
N MET A 1 -46.17 -22.02 36.25
CA MET A 1 -45.86 -20.81 37.03
C MET A 1 -44.47 -20.37 36.58
N VAL A 2 -44.38 -19.17 35.97
CA VAL A 2 -43.17 -18.52 35.38
C VAL A 2 -42.61 -19.26 34.14
N ALA A 3 -43.16 -19.17 32.92
CA ALA A 3 -43.50 -18.02 32.04
C ALA A 3 -42.29 -17.09 31.82
N ALA A 4 -41.54 -17.24 30.72
CA ALA A 4 -41.90 -16.76 29.38
C ALA A 4 -42.25 -15.27 29.39
N ARG A 5 -41.23 -14.42 29.44
CA ARG A 5 -41.24 -12.99 29.09
C ARG A 5 -39.79 -12.59 28.77
N ASP A 6 -39.65 -11.66 27.82
CA ASP A 6 -38.41 -11.04 27.33
C ASP A 6 -37.74 -11.69 26.10
N MET A 7 -38.55 -12.07 25.10
CA MET A 7 -38.13 -12.23 23.69
C MET A 7 -38.83 -11.22 22.75
N ASP A 8 -39.08 -9.98 23.22
CA ASP A 8 -39.70 -8.91 22.41
C ASP A 8 -39.02 -7.53 22.66
N ALA A 9 -37.70 -7.42 22.43
CA ALA A 9 -36.98 -6.15 22.57
C ALA A 9 -35.94 -5.85 21.48
N TYR A 10 -36.05 -6.46 20.28
CA TYR A 10 -35.18 -6.17 19.14
C TYR A 10 -35.90 -6.13 17.79
N SER A 11 -37.12 -5.57 17.76
CA SER A 11 -37.91 -5.34 16.54
C SER A 11 -38.14 -3.85 16.25
N GLY A 12 -37.09 -3.03 16.34
CA GLY A 12 -37.21 -1.58 16.14
C GLY A 12 -35.94 -0.85 15.70
N ALA A 13 -34.93 -1.54 15.17
CA ALA A 13 -33.78 -0.88 14.56
C ALA A 13 -34.05 -0.70 13.06
N ASN A 14 -34.63 0.45 12.70
CA ASN A 14 -34.77 0.88 11.32
C ASN A 14 -33.40 0.87 10.62
N SER A 15 -33.38 0.26 9.43
CA SER A 15 -32.28 0.32 8.46
C SER A 15 -31.92 1.79 8.16
N PRO A 16 -30.64 2.18 8.07
CA PRO A 16 -30.23 3.56 7.79
C PRO A 16 -30.50 4.01 6.33
N PHE A 17 -31.31 3.27 5.57
CA PHE A 17 -31.57 3.50 4.14
C PHE A 17 -32.99 3.96 3.81
N THR A 18 -33.84 4.27 4.78
CA THR A 18 -35.25 4.67 4.53
C THR A 18 -35.54 6.17 4.61
N ASP A 19 -34.55 7.03 4.90
CA ASP A 19 -34.79 8.48 5.08
C ASP A 19 -34.39 9.37 3.88
N PHE A 20 -34.05 8.80 2.72
CA PHE A 20 -33.50 9.58 1.59
C PHE A 20 -34.55 10.12 0.59
N ASP A 21 -35.84 9.91 0.83
CA ASP A 21 -36.94 10.43 -0.01
C ASP A 21 -37.51 11.79 0.47
N ARG A 22 -36.91 12.43 1.48
CA ARG A 22 -37.35 13.76 1.96
C ARG A 22 -36.34 14.84 1.59
N LEU A 23 -36.74 15.67 0.63
CA LEU A 23 -36.00 16.79 0.05
C LEU A 23 -35.67 17.96 1.01
N ASP A 24 -36.13 17.91 2.27
CA ASP A 24 -36.10 19.08 3.16
C ASP A 24 -35.00 19.08 4.23
N ASN A 25 -34.17 18.03 4.35
CA ASN A 25 -33.18 17.92 5.44
C ASN A 25 -31.75 17.58 4.99
N LEU A 26 -31.27 18.15 3.89
CA LEU A 26 -29.82 18.25 3.66
C LEU A 26 -29.29 19.52 4.35
N PRO A 27 -28.48 19.43 5.42
CA PRO A 27 -27.81 20.60 5.96
C PRO A 27 -26.73 21.03 4.96
N LEU A 28 -27.09 21.95 4.06
CA LEU A 28 -26.18 22.75 3.23
C LEU A 28 -25.27 23.71 4.05
N SER A 29 -25.18 23.52 5.37
CA SER A 29 -24.55 24.47 6.30
C SER A 29 -23.24 23.98 6.94
N HIS A 30 -22.66 22.86 6.51
CA HIS A 30 -21.29 22.51 6.90
C HIS A 30 -20.31 22.84 5.78
N ALA A 31 -19.75 24.06 5.84
CA ALA A 31 -18.59 24.41 5.03
C ALA A 31 -17.45 23.42 5.34
N HIS A 32 -17.15 22.52 4.40
CA HIS A 32 -16.00 21.62 4.52
C HIS A 32 -14.71 22.43 4.33
N SER A 33 -14.16 22.91 5.43
CA SER A 33 -12.86 23.56 5.47
C SER A 33 -11.76 22.54 5.18
N LEU A 34 -10.99 22.75 4.12
CA LEU A 34 -9.79 21.99 3.77
C LEU A 34 -8.53 22.48 4.51
N SER A 35 -8.68 23.29 5.57
CA SER A 35 -7.60 24.14 6.10
C SER A 35 -6.37 23.41 6.66
N ASP A 36 -6.52 22.25 7.31
CA ASP A 36 -5.38 21.60 7.98
C ASP A 36 -4.45 20.81 7.03
N PRO A 37 -4.94 20.05 6.03
CA PRO A 37 -4.08 19.36 5.06
C PRO A 37 -3.58 20.24 3.89
N MET A 38 -4.19 21.41 3.63
CA MET A 38 -3.84 22.28 2.50
C MET A 38 -2.55 23.07 2.69
N SER A 39 -2.17 23.35 3.94
CA SER A 39 -0.83 23.86 4.25
C SER A 39 0.26 22.94 3.69
N HIS A 40 0.03 21.62 3.73
CA HIS A 40 0.95 20.61 3.21
C HIS A 40 1.02 20.59 1.67
N ILE A 41 -0.10 20.72 0.95
CA ILE A 41 -0.11 20.69 -0.52
C ILE A 41 0.53 21.94 -1.11
N ILE A 42 0.21 23.12 -0.57
CA ILE A 42 0.81 24.40 -1.00
C ILE A 42 2.31 24.43 -0.67
N GLN A 43 2.73 23.86 0.47
CA GLN A 43 4.15 23.68 0.79
C GLN A 43 4.86 22.72 -0.16
N VAL A 44 4.20 21.64 -0.58
CA VAL A 44 4.73 20.65 -1.52
C VAL A 44 4.89 21.26 -2.93
N GLU A 45 3.87 21.95 -3.46
CA GLU A 45 3.96 22.63 -4.75
C GLU A 45 5.01 23.75 -4.75
N ALA A 46 5.06 24.57 -3.70
CA ALA A 46 6.05 25.63 -3.56
C ALA A 46 7.50 25.11 -3.38
N ALA A 47 7.68 23.94 -2.76
CA ALA A 47 8.99 23.30 -2.60
C ALA A 47 9.49 22.68 -3.92
N ILE A 48 8.59 22.15 -4.75
CA ILE A 48 8.97 21.52 -6.02
C ILE A 48 9.26 22.59 -7.10
N ASN A 49 8.54 23.71 -7.12
CA ASN A 49 8.73 24.78 -8.13
C ASN A 49 9.98 25.65 -7.93
N ARG A 50 10.73 25.52 -6.83
CA ARG A 50 11.93 26.32 -6.51
C ARG A 50 13.27 25.70 -6.97
N ARG A 51 13.28 24.70 -7.86
CA ARG A 51 14.52 24.02 -8.29
C ARG A 51 15.25 24.76 -9.43
N PRO A 52 16.57 25.02 -9.34
CA PRO A 52 17.41 25.31 -10.51
C PRO A 52 17.75 24.02 -11.28
N ALA A 53 17.77 24.09 -12.61
CA ALA A 53 18.18 23.00 -13.49
C ALA A 53 19.71 22.78 -13.41
N LEU A 54 20.15 21.70 -12.76
CA LEU A 54 21.56 21.28 -12.76
C LEU A 54 21.64 19.75 -12.70
N TRP A 55 21.90 19.13 -13.85
CA TRP A 55 22.30 17.72 -13.94
C TRP A 55 23.54 17.60 -14.84
N ARG A 56 24.69 17.25 -14.25
CA ARG A 56 25.83 16.68 -14.98
C ARG A 56 25.81 15.16 -14.81
N HIS A 57 25.97 14.46 -15.93
CA HIS A 57 26.26 13.05 -16.01
C HIS A 57 27.63 12.72 -15.41
N PRO A 58 27.77 11.55 -14.75
CA PRO A 58 29.02 10.79 -14.82
C PRO A 58 28.78 9.47 -15.55
N ASP A 59 29.76 9.16 -16.39
CA ASP A 59 29.80 8.05 -17.33
C ASP A 59 29.62 6.66 -16.70
N ALA A 60 29.06 5.77 -17.51
CA ALA A 60 28.92 4.35 -17.23
C ALA A 60 30.19 3.62 -17.67
N ASP A 61 30.91 3.03 -16.71
CA ASP A 61 31.84 1.94 -16.99
C ASP A 61 31.21 0.61 -16.57
N ASP A 62 31.06 -0.23 -17.59
CA ASP A 62 30.65 -1.62 -17.57
C ASP A 62 31.82 -2.51 -17.11
N GLU A 63 31.65 -3.27 -16.02
CA GLU A 63 32.29 -4.58 -15.91
C GLU A 63 31.74 -5.41 -14.73
N ALA A 64 31.46 -6.68 -15.04
CA ALA A 64 31.71 -7.88 -14.23
C ALA A 64 30.48 -8.79 -14.05
N SER A 65 30.45 -9.75 -14.97
CA SER A 65 29.79 -11.04 -14.85
C SER A 65 30.45 -11.92 -13.78
N ARG A 66 29.64 -12.85 -13.23
CA ARG A 66 30.00 -14.11 -12.55
C ARG A 66 31.07 -14.04 -11.44
N ARG A 67 30.65 -14.04 -10.18
CA ARG A 67 31.41 -14.61 -9.04
C ARG A 67 30.49 -14.91 -7.85
N TRP A 68 30.55 -16.16 -7.37
CA TRP A 68 29.86 -16.69 -6.19
C TRP A 68 30.55 -16.18 -4.91
N PHE A 69 30.10 -15.05 -4.35
CA PHE A 69 30.16 -14.58 -2.94
C PHE A 69 29.91 -13.04 -2.90
N PRO A 70 29.30 -12.46 -1.84
CA PRO A 70 28.67 -11.16 -1.92
C PRO A 70 29.66 -10.01 -1.66
N ARG A 71 30.48 -9.63 -2.67
CA ARG A 71 31.18 -8.33 -2.65
C ARG A 71 30.22 -7.13 -2.74
N ARG A 72 28.95 -7.34 -3.10
CA ARG A 72 27.91 -6.29 -3.16
C ARG A 72 27.46 -5.76 -1.79
N LEU A 73 27.50 -6.58 -0.74
CA LEU A 73 27.07 -6.17 0.62
C LEU A 73 27.96 -5.05 1.21
N PHE A 74 29.22 -4.96 0.78
CA PHE A 74 30.24 -4.09 1.37
C PHE A 74 30.74 -2.99 0.42
N ARG A 75 30.03 -2.71 -0.69
CA ARG A 75 30.43 -1.63 -1.61
C ARG A 75 30.40 -0.29 -0.84
N LYS A 76 31.58 0.31 -0.68
CA LYS A 76 31.81 1.54 0.08
C LYS A 76 31.29 2.73 -0.74
N TYR A 77 30.00 2.98 -0.69
CA TYR A 77 29.42 4.25 -1.13
C TYR A 77 29.66 5.30 -0.05
N SER A 78 30.13 6.49 -0.43
CA SER A 78 30.34 7.61 0.50
C SER A 78 29.01 8.28 0.87
N THR A 79 28.19 7.58 1.66
CA THR A 79 26.92 8.12 2.17
C THR A 79 26.77 7.77 3.66
N TRP A 80 25.86 8.48 4.35
CA TRP A 80 25.50 8.24 5.76
C TRP A 80 25.26 6.76 6.09
N ASP A 81 24.78 5.98 5.12
CA ASP A 81 24.49 4.54 5.23
C ASP A 81 25.69 3.65 5.52
N SER A 82 26.86 4.00 4.97
CA SER A 82 28.08 3.23 5.24
C SER A 82 28.46 3.38 6.71
N ASN A 83 28.30 4.58 7.29
CA ASN A 83 28.71 4.84 8.67
C ASN A 83 27.80 4.13 9.68
N VAL A 84 26.48 4.16 9.50
CA VAL A 84 25.54 3.45 10.39
C VAL A 84 25.85 1.95 10.40
N LEU A 85 26.08 1.37 9.22
CA LEU A 85 26.43 -0.04 9.08
C LEU A 85 27.78 -0.36 9.75
N TRP A 86 28.84 0.39 9.45
CA TRP A 86 30.17 0.12 9.99
C TRP A 86 30.24 0.34 11.50
N ILE A 87 29.57 1.36 12.04
CA ILE A 87 29.49 1.59 13.49
C ILE A 87 28.77 0.42 14.17
N ALA A 88 27.64 -0.03 13.63
CA ALA A 88 26.91 -1.17 14.17
C ALA A 88 27.74 -2.47 14.12
N LEU A 89 28.41 -2.75 12.99
CA LEU A 89 29.28 -3.92 12.86
C LEU A 89 30.50 -3.86 13.78
N ALA A 90 31.13 -2.68 13.91
CA ALA A 90 32.25 -2.48 14.80
C ALA A 90 31.85 -2.62 16.28
N ALA A 91 30.64 -2.17 16.65
CA ALA A 91 30.12 -2.33 18.01
C ALA A 91 29.88 -3.82 18.35
N ILE A 92 29.32 -4.59 17.41
CA ILE A 92 29.12 -6.04 17.58
C ILE A 92 30.48 -6.74 17.75
N LEU A 93 31.42 -6.51 16.82
CA LEU A 93 32.75 -7.12 16.88
C LEU A 93 33.51 -6.71 18.15
N GLY A 94 33.57 -5.40 18.44
CA GLY A 94 34.29 -4.86 19.58
C GLY A 94 33.77 -5.39 20.92
N SER A 95 32.45 -5.49 21.08
CA SER A 95 31.86 -6.06 22.30
C SER A 95 32.20 -7.54 22.48
N THR A 96 32.11 -8.35 21.42
CA THR A 96 32.46 -9.78 21.52
C THR A 96 33.93 -9.98 21.90
N LEU A 97 34.85 -9.22 21.30
CA LEU A 97 36.28 -9.26 21.63
C LEU A 97 36.54 -8.81 23.07
N LEU A 98 35.87 -7.74 23.50
CA LEU A 98 35.99 -7.22 24.87
C LEU A 98 35.52 -8.25 25.90
N MET A 99 34.37 -8.88 25.69
CA MET A 99 33.84 -9.89 26.62
C MET A 99 34.72 -11.14 26.67
N LEU A 100 35.29 -11.57 25.54
CA LEU A 100 36.28 -12.64 25.50
C LEU A 100 37.54 -12.25 26.30
N ALA A 101 38.09 -11.06 26.07
CA ALA A 101 39.28 -10.57 26.78
C ALA A 101 39.07 -10.49 28.28
N ILE A 102 37.94 -9.93 28.73
CA ILE A 102 37.58 -9.85 30.16
C ILE A 102 37.44 -11.28 30.72
N GLY A 103 36.69 -12.15 30.04
CA GLY A 103 36.46 -13.52 30.50
C GLY A 103 37.75 -14.31 30.71
N PHE A 104 38.73 -14.18 29.80
CA PHE A 104 40.03 -14.84 29.92
C PHE A 104 41.01 -14.16 30.89
N SER A 105 40.80 -12.88 31.23
CA SER A 105 41.68 -12.13 32.13
C SER A 105 41.28 -12.22 33.61
N LEU A 106 40.09 -12.74 33.91
CA LEU A 106 39.62 -12.86 35.29
C LEU A 106 40.43 -13.90 36.09
N PRO A 107 41.08 -13.52 37.20
CA PRO A 107 41.90 -14.43 37.99
C PRO A 107 41.03 -15.37 38.82
N GLN A 108 41.16 -16.68 38.56
CA GLN A 108 40.58 -17.79 39.34
C GLN A 108 39.03 -17.85 39.33
N PRO A 109 38.43 -19.02 39.58
CA PRO A 109 37.00 -19.21 39.31
C PRO A 109 36.09 -18.60 40.39
N TYR A 110 35.32 -17.59 40.01
CA TYR A 110 34.23 -17.02 40.81
C TYR A 110 32.96 -17.87 40.70
N ARG A 111 32.25 -18.02 41.82
CA ARG A 111 30.92 -18.64 41.84
C ARG A 111 29.92 -17.61 41.34
N THR A 112 29.55 -17.67 40.06
CA THR A 112 28.56 -16.76 39.47
C THR A 112 27.26 -17.52 39.16
N SER A 113 26.11 -16.88 39.42
CA SER A 113 24.82 -17.39 38.95
C SER A 113 24.66 -17.30 37.43
N LEU A 114 25.50 -16.46 36.79
CA LEU A 114 25.48 -16.14 35.36
C LEU A 114 25.74 -17.36 34.45
N GLY A 115 26.52 -18.33 34.92
CA GLY A 115 26.85 -19.50 34.12
C GLY A 115 25.84 -20.64 34.18
N ALA A 116 24.74 -20.48 34.94
CA ALA A 116 23.64 -21.45 34.96
C ALA A 116 23.08 -21.75 33.55
N HIS A 117 23.20 -20.81 32.60
CA HIS A 117 22.80 -21.02 31.21
C HIS A 117 23.52 -22.17 30.51
N LEU A 118 24.79 -22.43 30.82
CA LEU A 118 25.54 -23.57 30.25
C LEU A 118 24.94 -24.91 30.67
N ALA A 119 24.25 -24.95 31.81
CA ALA A 119 23.53 -26.12 32.24
C ALA A 119 22.21 -26.29 31.48
N CYS A 120 21.74 -25.31 30.70
CA CYS A 120 20.57 -25.52 29.84
C CYS A 120 20.83 -26.53 28.73
N THR A 121 22.05 -26.63 28.20
CA THR A 121 22.38 -27.58 27.10
C THR A 121 22.67 -29.00 27.58
N ALA A 122 22.78 -29.23 28.90
CA ALA A 122 23.10 -30.53 29.48
C ALA A 122 21.84 -31.40 29.73
N PRO A 123 21.91 -32.75 29.67
CA PRO A 123 20.80 -33.63 30.06
C PRO A 123 20.41 -33.52 31.54
N PRO A 124 19.14 -33.73 31.94
CA PRO A 124 18.82 -33.87 33.36
C PRO A 124 19.51 -35.11 33.96
N GLY A 125 20.05 -34.99 35.17
CA GLY A 125 20.67 -36.12 35.88
C GLY A 125 21.90 -35.79 36.74
N PRO A 126 22.52 -36.80 37.36
CA PRO A 126 23.65 -36.65 38.28
C PRO A 126 24.89 -36.04 37.61
N LYS A 127 25.08 -36.26 36.31
CA LYS A 127 26.15 -35.63 35.51
C LYS A 127 26.05 -34.09 35.52
N THR A 128 24.85 -33.55 35.44
CA THR A 128 24.63 -32.09 35.46
C THR A 128 24.71 -31.49 36.84
N GLN A 129 24.30 -32.23 37.87
CA GLN A 129 24.53 -31.80 39.26
C GLN A 129 26.03 -31.74 39.59
N ALA A 130 26.82 -32.71 39.10
CA ALA A 130 28.28 -32.68 39.21
C ALA A 130 28.90 -31.49 38.45
N PHE A 131 28.41 -31.18 37.24
CA PHE A 131 28.82 -29.99 36.50
C PHE A 131 28.50 -28.68 37.24
N LEU A 132 27.27 -28.53 37.75
CA LEU A 132 26.84 -27.34 38.49
C LEU A 132 27.61 -27.15 39.80
N LYS A 133 28.07 -28.24 40.42
CA LYS A 133 28.91 -28.21 41.64
C LYS A 133 30.37 -27.87 41.34
N ASN A 134 30.89 -28.28 40.18
CA ASN A 134 32.25 -28.02 39.70
C ASN A 134 32.33 -26.84 38.73
N PHE A 135 31.34 -25.95 38.76
CA PHE A 135 31.15 -24.78 37.90
C PHE A 135 32.12 -23.65 38.25
N LYS A 136 33.41 -23.96 38.24
CA LYS A 136 34.50 -23.07 38.65
C LYS A 136 35.57 -23.07 37.55
N THR A 137 35.22 -22.63 36.35
CA THR A 137 36.16 -22.55 35.23
C THR A 137 36.07 -21.19 34.53
N THR A 138 37.22 -20.67 34.10
CA THR A 138 37.33 -19.42 33.34
C THR A 138 36.43 -19.44 32.10
N PHE A 139 36.40 -20.56 31.37
CA PHE A 139 35.56 -20.74 30.18
C PHE A 139 34.05 -20.57 30.44
N ALA A 140 33.57 -21.00 31.60
CA ALA A 140 32.16 -20.90 31.95
C ALA A 140 31.74 -19.44 32.23
N ILE A 141 32.63 -18.67 32.87
CA ILE A 141 32.45 -17.24 33.09
C ILE A 141 32.52 -16.50 31.74
N THR A 142 33.48 -16.85 30.87
CA THR A 142 33.60 -16.27 29.53
C THR A 142 32.33 -16.44 28.70
N SER A 143 31.74 -17.64 28.65
CA SER A 143 30.48 -17.88 27.93
C SER A 143 29.33 -17.03 28.47
N ALA A 144 29.22 -16.89 29.80
CA ALA A 144 28.19 -16.08 30.43
C ALA A 144 28.35 -14.57 30.16
N LEU A 145 29.59 -14.08 30.15
CA LEU A 145 29.90 -12.70 29.81
C LEU A 145 29.62 -12.40 28.34
N VAL A 146 29.95 -13.32 27.43
CA VAL A 146 29.63 -13.19 26.00
C VAL A 146 28.11 -13.14 25.80
N LEU A 147 27.35 -14.02 26.45
CA LEU A 147 25.88 -14.03 26.39
C LEU A 147 25.27 -12.70 26.90
N LEU A 148 25.71 -12.21 28.06
CA LEU A 148 25.25 -10.94 28.61
C LEU A 148 25.65 -9.74 27.71
N GLY A 149 26.89 -9.73 27.24
CA GLY A 149 27.40 -8.71 26.32
C GLY A 149 26.61 -8.67 25.02
N ASN A 150 26.25 -9.83 24.46
CA ASN A 150 25.41 -9.93 23.27
C ASN A 150 24.04 -9.29 23.50
N ALA A 151 23.37 -9.56 24.63
CA ALA A 151 22.08 -8.94 24.93
C ALA A 151 22.17 -7.41 25.04
N ILE A 152 23.24 -6.90 25.68
CA ILE A 152 23.51 -5.46 25.79
C ILE A 152 23.74 -4.84 24.40
N VAL A 153 24.54 -5.50 23.55
CA VAL A 153 24.79 -5.05 22.17
C VAL A 153 23.51 -5.03 21.36
N VAL A 154 22.67 -6.07 21.45
CA VAL A 154 21.39 -6.12 20.75
C VAL A 154 20.50 -4.96 21.19
N ALA A 155 20.40 -4.66 22.49
CA ALA A 155 19.65 -3.52 22.98
C ALA A 155 20.22 -2.19 22.46
N GLY A 156 21.53 -1.96 22.59
CA GLY A 156 22.18 -0.70 22.21
C GLY A 156 22.17 -0.43 20.70
N VAL A 157 22.57 -1.40 19.90
CA VAL A 157 22.63 -1.26 18.43
C VAL A 157 21.22 -1.21 17.84
N SER A 158 20.26 -2.02 18.33
CA SER A 158 18.87 -1.93 17.85
C SER A 158 18.23 -0.59 18.20
N LEU A 159 18.51 -0.04 19.38
CA LEU A 159 18.05 1.29 19.75
C LEU A 159 18.66 2.36 18.84
N TYR A 160 19.97 2.29 18.59
CA TYR A 160 20.67 3.20 17.68
C TYR A 160 20.08 3.15 16.26
N VAL A 161 19.96 1.96 15.67
CA VAL A 161 19.39 1.79 14.32
C VAL A 161 17.93 2.23 14.28
N GLY A 162 17.13 1.90 15.31
CA GLY A 162 15.73 2.34 15.42
C GLY A 162 15.60 3.86 15.48
N ILE A 163 16.45 4.55 16.25
CA ILE A 163 16.52 6.02 16.30
C ILE A 163 16.92 6.56 14.92
N GLN A 164 17.92 5.98 14.25
CA GLN A 164 18.31 6.41 12.90
C GLN A 164 17.18 6.23 11.89
N CYS A 165 16.41 5.14 11.95
CA CYS A 165 15.21 4.95 11.13
C CYS A 165 14.18 6.06 11.38
N SER A 166 13.90 6.39 12.65
CA SER A 166 12.95 7.44 13.03
C SER A 166 13.45 8.85 12.68
N TYR A 167 14.74 9.11 12.80
CA TYR A 167 15.38 10.37 12.45
C TYR A 167 15.40 10.58 10.93
N SER A 168 15.83 9.56 10.18
CA SER A 168 15.78 9.52 8.72
C SER A 168 14.36 9.80 8.24
N LYS A 169 13.36 9.13 8.82
CA LYS A 169 11.94 9.38 8.56
C LYS A 169 11.55 10.86 8.77
N ARG A 170 11.91 11.47 9.90
CA ARG A 170 11.60 12.88 10.18
C ARG A 170 12.29 13.83 9.20
N LYS A 171 13.54 13.55 8.83
CA LYS A 171 14.32 14.37 7.89
C LYS A 171 13.76 14.30 6.47
N VAL A 172 13.34 13.11 6.04
CA VAL A 172 12.69 12.88 4.74
C VAL A 172 11.36 13.63 4.66
N LEU A 173 10.56 13.57 5.73
CA LEU A 173 9.28 14.30 5.80
C LEU A 173 9.48 15.82 5.91
N ALA A 174 10.55 16.27 6.58
CA ALA A 174 10.84 17.69 6.75
C ALA A 174 11.44 18.34 5.48
N ASN A 175 12.14 17.58 4.63
CA ASN A 175 12.82 18.14 3.46
C ASN A 175 12.86 17.16 2.27
N PRO A 176 11.72 16.92 1.60
CA PRO A 176 11.59 15.89 0.55
C PRO A 176 12.44 16.17 -0.71
N THR A 177 12.90 17.40 -0.92
CA THR A 177 13.65 17.82 -2.11
C THR A 177 15.17 17.67 -2.00
N ASN A 178 15.72 17.55 -0.79
CA ASN A 178 17.18 17.58 -0.53
C ASN A 178 17.74 16.30 0.11
N ALA A 179 16.89 15.36 0.51
CA ALA A 179 17.34 14.13 1.17
C ALA A 179 17.71 13.09 0.13
N ASN A 180 19.01 12.84 -0.10
CA ASN A 180 19.45 11.82 -1.05
C ASN A 180 18.99 10.41 -0.60
N LEU A 181 17.76 9.97 -0.89
CA LEU A 181 17.07 8.81 -0.28
C LEU A 181 17.54 7.44 -0.79
N THR A 182 18.43 7.44 -1.79
CA THR A 182 19.32 6.30 -2.05
C THR A 182 20.27 6.02 -0.88
N SER A 183 20.32 6.92 0.12
CA SER A 183 21.01 6.76 1.39
C SER A 183 20.08 6.40 2.57
N ALA A 184 18.94 5.73 2.33
CA ALA A 184 18.12 5.19 3.41
C ALA A 184 18.55 3.76 3.75
N PHE A 185 19.30 3.62 4.84
CA PHE A 185 19.79 2.35 5.34
C PHE A 185 18.73 1.24 5.43
N VAL A 186 17.54 1.55 5.98
CA VAL A 186 16.44 0.62 6.22
C VAL A 186 15.10 1.37 6.17
N LEU A 187 14.04 0.76 5.63
CA LEU A 187 12.68 1.35 5.60
C LEU A 187 12.18 1.77 7.00
N PRO A 188 11.49 2.93 7.14
CA PRO A 188 10.96 3.41 8.42
C PRO A 188 10.00 2.46 9.13
N CYS A 189 9.25 1.64 8.39
CA CYS A 189 8.34 0.64 8.97
C CYS A 189 9.09 -0.45 9.75
N TYR A 190 10.35 -0.74 9.39
CA TYR A 190 11.22 -1.64 10.15
C TYR A 190 11.74 -1.02 11.45
N GLY A 191 11.51 0.27 11.71
CA GLY A 191 11.73 0.85 13.04
C GLY A 191 11.03 0.04 14.14
N LEU A 192 9.83 -0.50 13.85
CA LEU A 192 9.10 -1.35 14.80
C LEU A 192 9.83 -2.66 15.11
N VAL A 193 10.52 -3.24 14.13
CA VAL A 193 11.35 -4.44 14.31
C VAL A 193 12.46 -4.14 15.31
N TRP A 194 13.18 -3.04 15.10
CA TRP A 194 14.27 -2.62 15.98
C TRP A 194 13.82 -2.32 17.41
N TYR A 195 12.72 -1.59 17.60
CA TYR A 195 12.18 -1.33 18.94
C TYR A 195 11.71 -2.61 19.64
N SER A 196 11.14 -3.57 18.89
CA SER A 196 10.76 -4.88 19.46
C SER A 196 11.99 -5.65 19.93
N MET A 197 13.10 -5.61 19.18
CA MET A 197 14.36 -6.23 19.57
C MET A 197 14.98 -5.61 20.84
N VAL A 198 14.81 -4.30 21.05
CA VAL A 198 15.23 -3.65 22.31
C VAL A 198 14.46 -4.23 23.50
N VAL A 199 13.14 -4.31 23.41
CA VAL A 199 12.30 -4.86 24.49
C VAL A 199 12.69 -6.30 24.80
N ILE A 200 12.87 -7.11 23.76
CA ILE A 200 13.28 -8.52 23.88
C ILE A 200 14.65 -8.64 24.58
N ALA A 201 15.63 -7.82 24.20
CA ALA A 201 16.95 -7.84 24.80
C ALA A 201 16.95 -7.37 26.27
N LEU A 202 16.12 -6.37 26.62
CA LEU A 202 15.96 -5.93 28.00
C LEU A 202 15.34 -7.01 28.89
N VAL A 203 14.39 -7.79 28.36
CA VAL A 203 13.83 -8.95 29.06
C VAL A 203 14.92 -10.00 29.29
N GLU A 204 15.75 -10.28 28.28
CA GLU A 204 16.88 -11.22 28.40
C GLU A 204 17.87 -10.80 29.52
N ILE A 205 18.26 -9.52 29.55
CA ILE A 205 19.14 -8.96 30.58
C ILE A 205 18.48 -9.07 31.97
N GLY A 206 17.19 -8.73 32.07
CA GLY A 206 16.44 -8.83 33.33
C GLY A 206 16.36 -10.26 33.86
N VAL A 207 16.12 -11.23 32.99
CA VAL A 207 16.13 -12.66 33.35
C VAL A 207 17.50 -13.04 33.90
N MET A 208 18.60 -12.72 33.20
CA MET A 208 19.96 -13.02 33.67
C MET A 208 20.29 -12.37 35.01
N ALA A 209 19.92 -11.10 35.20
CA ALA A 209 20.16 -10.38 36.45
C ALA A 209 19.39 -10.96 37.64
N SER A 210 18.16 -11.47 37.41
CA SER A 210 17.30 -12.05 38.46
C SER A 210 17.71 -13.46 38.88
N THR A 211 18.72 -14.06 38.25
CA THR A 211 18.99 -15.49 38.39
C THR A 211 19.84 -15.78 39.61
N SER A 212 19.34 -16.65 40.49
CA SER A 212 20.13 -17.33 41.51
C SER A 212 20.32 -18.80 41.16
N VAL A 213 21.41 -19.41 41.63
CA VAL A 213 21.70 -20.83 41.39
C VAL A 213 20.59 -21.72 41.97
N ASP A 214 20.05 -21.36 43.14
CA ASP A 214 19.00 -22.13 43.81
C ASP A 214 17.65 -22.02 43.09
N LEU A 215 17.29 -20.82 42.61
CA LEU A 215 16.08 -20.62 41.81
C LEU A 215 16.17 -21.36 40.47
N PHE A 216 17.35 -21.34 39.83
CA PHE A 216 17.63 -22.08 38.62
C PHE A 216 17.49 -23.60 38.82
N LEU A 217 18.07 -24.14 39.89
CA LEU A 217 17.99 -25.57 40.20
C LEU A 217 16.54 -26.02 40.44
N ARG A 218 15.74 -25.18 41.10
CA ARG A 218 14.33 -25.47 41.40
C ARG A 218 13.43 -25.43 40.16
N ASN A 219 13.68 -24.48 39.24
CA ASN A 219 12.81 -24.19 38.09
C ASN A 219 13.58 -24.22 36.75
N ARG A 220 14.47 -25.19 36.58
CA ARG A 220 15.42 -25.26 35.44
C ARG A 220 14.75 -25.17 34.08
N GLY A 221 13.65 -25.90 33.86
CA GLY A 221 12.94 -25.91 32.58
C GLY A 221 12.41 -24.52 32.19
N ALA A 222 11.67 -23.87 33.09
CA ALA A 222 11.12 -22.54 32.87
C ALA A 222 12.21 -21.49 32.64
N TYR A 223 13.29 -21.55 33.42
CA TYR A 223 14.41 -20.62 33.30
C TYR A 223 15.13 -20.77 31.95
N CYS A 224 15.45 -22.01 31.54
CA CYS A 224 16.09 -22.26 30.25
C CYS A 224 15.21 -21.85 29.07
N MET A 225 13.87 -21.92 29.19
CA MET A 225 12.97 -21.40 28.17
C MET A 225 12.99 -19.87 28.10
N LEU A 226 12.89 -19.18 29.24
CA LEU A 226 12.93 -17.71 29.29
C LEU A 226 14.23 -17.15 28.75
N LEU A 227 15.35 -17.85 28.98
CA LEU A 227 16.65 -17.43 28.48
C LEU A 227 16.81 -17.59 26.97
N ASN A 228 16.23 -18.64 26.38
CA ASN A 228 16.35 -18.91 24.94
C ASN A 228 15.24 -18.22 24.12
N PHE A 229 14.09 -17.90 24.71
CA PHE A 229 12.95 -17.25 24.05
C PHE A 229 13.33 -16.01 23.23
N PRO A 230 14.11 -15.04 23.76
CA PRO A 230 14.57 -13.87 23.01
C PRO A 230 15.25 -14.22 21.70
N ASN A 231 16.17 -15.19 21.75
CA ASN A 231 16.93 -15.61 20.59
C ASN A 231 16.07 -16.39 19.58
N MET A 232 15.17 -17.22 20.09
CA MET A 232 14.27 -18.00 19.24
C MET A 232 13.30 -17.10 18.48
N TRP A 233 12.70 -16.13 19.17
CA TRP A 233 11.80 -15.16 18.55
C TRP A 233 12.52 -14.37 17.46
N LEU A 234 13.74 -13.89 17.76
CA LEU A 234 14.54 -13.16 16.80
C LEU A 234 14.78 -13.94 15.50
N ARG A 235 14.97 -15.26 15.60
CA ARG A 235 15.19 -16.12 14.42
C ARG A 235 13.93 -16.50 13.65
N HIS A 236 12.76 -16.47 14.30
CA HIS A 236 11.47 -16.63 13.61
C HIS A 236 11.00 -15.34 12.94
N LEU A 237 11.45 -14.19 13.43
CA LEU A 237 10.99 -12.90 12.97
C LEU A 237 11.30 -12.66 11.49
N VAL A 238 12.54 -12.89 11.04
CA VAL A 238 12.93 -12.64 9.65
C VAL A 238 12.22 -13.57 8.66
N PRO A 239 12.17 -14.90 8.83
CA PRO A 239 11.40 -15.77 7.94
C PRO A 239 9.93 -15.35 7.83
N LEU A 240 9.27 -14.99 8.94
CA LEU A 240 7.87 -14.56 8.95
C LEU A 240 7.66 -13.16 8.36
N LEU A 241 8.67 -12.28 8.47
CA LEU A 241 8.70 -10.99 7.78
C LEU A 241 8.82 -11.18 6.27
N MET A 242 9.65 -12.12 5.82
CA MET A 242 9.85 -12.42 4.39
C MET A 242 8.62 -13.08 3.74
N LEU A 243 7.77 -13.74 4.54
CA LEU A 243 6.46 -14.23 4.09
C LEU A 243 5.42 -13.12 3.89
N GLN A 244 5.65 -11.91 4.43
CA GLN A 244 4.71 -10.81 4.21
C GLN A 244 4.76 -10.36 2.76
N LYS A 245 3.59 -10.38 2.10
CA LYS A 245 3.40 -9.92 0.73
C LYS A 245 3.48 -8.39 0.59
N SER A 246 3.44 -7.65 1.70
CA SER A 246 3.52 -6.19 1.75
C SER A 246 4.40 -5.71 2.91
N VAL A 247 4.88 -4.46 2.83
CA VAL A 247 5.71 -3.81 3.88
C VAL A 247 5.00 -2.63 4.53
N SER A 248 3.72 -2.84 4.82
CA SER A 248 2.93 -1.93 5.66
C SER A 248 3.27 -2.11 7.15
N ARG A 249 3.00 -1.10 7.98
CA ARG A 249 3.12 -1.26 9.45
C ARG A 249 2.22 -2.37 9.99
N GLY A 250 1.06 -2.59 9.37
CA GLY A 250 0.17 -3.71 9.69
C GLY A 250 0.85 -5.05 9.43
N ALA A 251 1.49 -5.22 8.26
CA ALA A 251 2.23 -6.43 7.92
C ALA A 251 3.40 -6.68 8.87
N VAL A 252 4.18 -5.65 9.21
CA VAL A 252 5.29 -5.77 10.18
C VAL A 252 4.77 -6.16 11.57
N ARG A 253 3.66 -5.57 12.05
CA ARG A 253 3.02 -5.95 13.32
C ARG A 253 2.55 -7.40 13.32
N ARG A 254 1.90 -7.85 12.23
CA ARG A 254 1.48 -9.25 12.08
C ARG A 254 2.68 -10.19 12.13
N ALA A 255 3.77 -9.88 11.43
CA ALA A 255 4.99 -10.68 11.45
C ALA A 255 5.59 -10.79 12.86
N ILE A 256 5.66 -9.68 13.60
CA ILE A 256 6.13 -9.66 15.00
C ILE A 256 5.20 -10.49 15.90
N ALA A 257 3.89 -10.32 15.78
CA ALA A 257 2.91 -11.06 16.60
C ALA A 257 2.93 -12.57 16.30
N ILE A 258 2.90 -12.96 15.02
CA ILE A 258 2.92 -14.35 14.59
C ILE A 258 4.24 -15.02 15.00
N SER A 259 5.37 -14.32 14.88
CA SER A 259 6.67 -14.86 15.31
C SER A 259 6.74 -15.08 16.82
N GLY A 260 6.16 -14.18 17.61
CA GLY A 260 6.08 -14.33 19.06
C GLY A 260 5.17 -15.49 19.47
N LEU A 261 3.98 -15.59 18.86
CA LEU A 261 3.02 -16.67 19.10
C LEU A 261 3.59 -18.04 18.69
N LEU A 262 4.23 -18.12 17.52
CA LEU A 262 4.87 -19.35 17.06
C LEU A 262 5.99 -19.78 18.02
N THR A 263 6.82 -18.84 18.46
CA THR A 263 7.88 -19.13 19.45
C THR A 263 7.30 -19.62 20.77
N ALA A 264 6.24 -18.98 21.27
CA ALA A 264 5.55 -19.40 22.49
C ALA A 264 4.91 -20.78 22.36
N ALA A 265 4.28 -21.09 21.23
CA ALA A 265 3.68 -22.39 20.96
C ALA A 265 4.74 -23.51 20.90
N VAL A 266 5.84 -23.26 20.17
CA VAL A 266 6.98 -24.19 20.07
C VAL A 266 7.57 -24.47 21.45
N LEU A 267 7.80 -23.43 22.26
CA LEU A 267 8.30 -23.62 23.63
C LEU A 267 7.32 -24.35 24.55
N SER A 268 6.01 -24.10 24.41
CA SER A 268 4.99 -24.76 25.23
C SER A 268 4.93 -26.26 24.97
N ILE A 269 5.04 -26.69 23.70
CA ILE A 269 5.12 -28.11 23.33
C ILE A 269 6.39 -28.75 23.90
N LEU A 270 7.50 -28.02 23.86
CA LEU A 270 8.80 -28.51 24.31
C LEU A 270 8.92 -28.57 25.84
N PHE A 271 8.10 -27.80 26.57
CA PHE A 271 7.97 -27.89 28.03
C PHE A 271 7.35 -29.23 28.48
N VAL A 272 6.41 -29.77 27.71
CA VAL A 272 5.72 -31.03 28.04
C VAL A 272 6.63 -32.25 27.87
N ALA A 273 7.64 -32.18 27.00
CA ALA A 273 8.46 -33.32 26.61
C ALA A 273 9.51 -33.80 27.65
N GLN A 274 9.64 -33.14 28.81
CA GLN A 274 10.55 -33.47 29.94
C GLN A 274 12.06 -33.66 29.64
N SER A 275 12.51 -33.71 28.38
CA SER A 275 13.92 -33.92 28.00
C SER A 275 14.54 -32.68 27.35
N VAL A 276 15.26 -31.89 28.15
CA VAL A 276 15.93 -30.64 27.76
C VAL A 276 16.88 -30.78 26.54
N PRO A 277 17.70 -31.85 26.37
CA PRO A 277 18.60 -31.96 25.21
C PRO A 277 17.89 -32.17 23.87
N VAL A 278 16.76 -32.89 23.88
CA VAL A 278 15.97 -33.13 22.66
C VAL A 278 15.39 -31.82 22.15
N LEU A 279 15.01 -30.91 23.05
CA LEU A 279 14.60 -29.54 22.74
C LEU A 279 15.72 -28.77 22.01
N PHE A 280 16.96 -28.83 22.47
CA PHE A 280 18.09 -28.12 21.85
C PHE A 280 18.54 -28.71 20.49
N ILE A 281 18.06 -29.90 20.11
CA ILE A 281 18.34 -30.52 18.80
C ILE A 281 17.14 -30.37 17.86
N ALA A 282 15.93 -30.68 18.34
CA ALA A 282 14.70 -30.64 17.55
C ALA A 282 14.35 -29.22 17.10
N TYR A 283 14.60 -28.22 17.95
CA TYR A 283 14.27 -26.84 17.62
C TYR A 283 15.12 -26.26 16.48
N PRO A 284 16.48 -26.27 16.53
CA PRO A 284 17.28 -25.76 15.43
C PRO A 284 17.01 -26.50 14.12
N PHE A 285 16.76 -27.81 14.20
CA PHE A 285 16.36 -28.62 13.06
C PHE A 285 15.02 -28.16 12.46
N GLY A 286 13.99 -27.97 13.30
CA GLY A 286 12.68 -27.47 12.87
C GLY A 286 12.76 -26.07 12.24
N LEU A 287 13.62 -25.20 12.77
CA LEU A 287 13.85 -23.87 12.22
C LEU A 287 14.53 -23.89 10.85
N VAL A 288 15.50 -24.79 10.63
CA VAL A 288 16.12 -25.01 9.32
C VAL A 288 15.10 -25.56 8.33
N MET A 289 14.26 -26.51 8.75
CA MET A 289 13.19 -27.06 7.92
C MET A 289 12.17 -25.98 7.53
N LEU A 290 11.69 -25.19 8.49
CA LEU A 290 10.78 -24.07 8.24
C LEU A 290 11.41 -23.05 7.27
N SER A 291 12.66 -22.66 7.51
CA SER A 291 13.35 -21.69 6.66
C SER A 291 13.62 -22.23 5.25
N SER A 292 13.89 -23.53 5.13
CA SER A 292 14.07 -24.20 3.84
C SER A 292 12.75 -24.32 3.08
N PHE A 293 11.65 -24.64 3.76
CA PHE A 293 10.30 -24.65 3.19
C PHE A 293 9.92 -23.26 2.68
N ILE A 294 10.13 -22.23 3.50
CA ILE A 294 9.89 -20.83 3.12
C ILE A 294 10.71 -20.45 1.88
N LYS A 295 12.00 -20.81 1.83
CA LYS A 295 12.87 -20.49 0.71
C LYS A 295 12.52 -21.24 -0.58
N PHE A 296 12.42 -22.57 -0.52
CA PHE A 296 12.38 -23.40 -1.72
C PHE A 296 10.96 -23.76 -2.16
N VAL A 297 9.98 -23.78 -1.25
CA VAL A 297 8.58 -24.09 -1.58
C VAL A 297 7.78 -22.80 -1.80
N LEU A 298 7.87 -21.87 -0.85
CA LEU A 298 7.14 -20.59 -0.93
C LEU A 298 7.86 -19.52 -1.76
N HIS A 299 9.05 -19.83 -2.30
CA HIS A 299 9.84 -18.98 -3.19
C HIS A 299 9.96 -17.52 -2.70
N THR A 300 10.49 -17.34 -1.49
CA THR A 300 10.70 -16.00 -0.93
C THR A 300 11.71 -15.15 -1.70
N ARG A 301 11.67 -13.84 -1.45
CA ARG A 301 12.57 -12.83 -2.03
C ARG A 301 14.05 -13.17 -1.83
N ASN A 302 14.88 -12.78 -2.80
CA ASN A 302 16.35 -12.95 -2.75
C ASN A 302 17.00 -12.22 -1.56
N SER A 303 16.34 -11.21 -0.99
CA SER A 303 16.78 -10.55 0.24
C SER A 303 16.96 -11.55 1.40
N PHE A 304 16.19 -12.63 1.42
CA PHE A 304 16.25 -13.68 2.44
C PHE A 304 17.54 -14.52 2.39
N ASP A 305 18.26 -14.57 1.27
CA ASP A 305 19.40 -15.46 1.10
C ASP A 305 20.51 -15.23 2.13
N VAL A 306 20.82 -13.97 2.42
CA VAL A 306 21.86 -13.59 3.39
C VAL A 306 21.52 -14.15 4.77
N TYR A 307 20.26 -13.97 5.20
CA TYR A 307 19.80 -14.49 6.46
C TYR A 307 19.77 -16.02 6.48
N PHE A 308 19.26 -16.64 5.41
CA PHE A 308 19.09 -18.08 5.31
C PHE A 308 20.42 -18.82 5.47
N TYR A 309 21.46 -18.40 4.75
CA TYR A 309 22.78 -19.05 4.85
C TYR A 309 23.41 -18.84 6.22
N PHE A 310 23.31 -17.63 6.79
CA PHE A 310 23.76 -17.38 8.15
C PHE A 310 23.03 -18.28 9.15
N LEU A 311 21.70 -18.36 9.04
CA LEU A 311 20.86 -19.16 9.92
C LEU A 311 21.21 -20.64 9.84
N LEU A 312 21.44 -21.17 8.64
CA LEU A 312 21.84 -22.56 8.43
C LEU A 312 23.18 -22.88 9.14
N VAL A 313 24.18 -22.01 8.99
CA VAL A 313 25.49 -22.18 9.63
C VAL A 313 25.37 -22.06 11.15
N ALA A 314 24.69 -21.01 11.63
CA ALA A 314 24.56 -20.74 13.06
C ALA A 314 23.81 -21.87 13.79
N THR A 315 22.69 -22.33 13.23
CA THR A 315 21.92 -23.45 13.79
C THR A 315 22.69 -24.77 13.75
N SER A 316 23.50 -25.02 12.71
CA SER A 316 24.35 -26.21 12.62
C SER A 316 25.39 -26.27 13.74
N VAL A 317 26.03 -25.14 14.05
CA VAL A 317 27.03 -25.08 15.13
C VAL A 317 26.38 -25.25 16.51
N GLU A 318 25.18 -24.68 16.71
CA GLU A 318 24.45 -24.75 17.98
C GLU A 318 23.93 -26.15 18.33
N MET A 319 23.76 -27.03 17.33
CA MET A 319 23.40 -28.43 17.55
C MET A 319 24.57 -29.29 18.08
N ILE A 320 25.83 -28.84 17.96
CA ILE A 320 27.00 -29.63 18.32
C ILE A 320 27.14 -29.84 19.85
N PRO A 321 27.03 -28.80 20.72
CA PRO A 321 27.12 -28.97 22.17
C PRO A 321 26.17 -30.02 22.79
N PRO A 322 24.85 -30.03 22.50
CA PRO A 322 23.96 -31.05 23.06
C PRO A 322 24.28 -32.46 22.56
N ILE A 323 24.73 -32.63 21.31
CA ILE A 323 25.16 -33.93 20.78
C ILE A 323 26.40 -34.45 21.51
N LEU A 324 27.39 -33.58 21.74
CA LEU A 324 28.59 -33.92 22.50
C LEU A 324 28.27 -34.27 23.96
N TRP A 325 27.29 -33.58 24.56
CA TRP A 325 26.79 -33.90 25.89
C TRP A 325 26.18 -35.31 25.97
N LEU A 326 25.36 -35.68 24.98
CA LEU A 326 24.72 -37.00 24.93
C LEU A 326 25.75 -38.13 24.73
N ARG A 327 26.83 -37.87 23.98
CA ARG A 327 27.91 -38.85 23.73
C ARG A 327 28.90 -38.98 24.89
N SER A 328 28.96 -38.00 25.80
CA SER A 328 29.94 -38.01 26.89
C SER A 328 29.65 -39.11 27.92
N THR A 329 30.55 -40.09 27.99
CA THR A 329 30.53 -41.17 29.00
C THR A 329 31.11 -40.73 30.35
N ASN A 330 31.92 -39.67 30.38
CA ASN A 330 32.65 -39.21 31.56
C ASN A 330 31.81 -38.26 32.43
N THR A 331 32.05 -38.24 33.74
CA THR A 331 31.39 -37.34 34.71
C THR A 331 32.02 -35.95 34.73
N ALA A 332 33.25 -35.81 34.22
CA ALA A 332 33.89 -34.53 33.97
C ALA A 332 33.36 -33.91 32.66
N VAL A 333 33.13 -32.60 32.67
CA VAL A 333 32.67 -31.88 31.48
C VAL A 333 33.77 -31.83 30.43
N PRO A 334 33.52 -32.28 29.19
CA PRO A 334 34.52 -32.19 28.15
C PRO A 334 34.82 -30.71 27.90
N LYS A 335 36.08 -30.30 28.03
CA LYS A 335 36.54 -28.94 27.66
C LYS A 335 36.03 -28.57 26.26
N ALA A 336 35.98 -29.54 25.35
CA ALA A 336 35.41 -29.43 24.01
C ALA A 336 33.96 -28.91 23.99
N VAL A 337 33.08 -29.36 24.89
CA VAL A 337 31.68 -28.90 24.94
C VAL A 337 31.61 -27.41 25.30
N ILE A 338 32.41 -26.99 26.28
CA ILE A 338 32.45 -25.58 26.71
C ILE A 338 33.05 -24.71 25.61
N THR A 339 34.13 -25.14 24.97
CA THR A 339 34.74 -24.44 23.85
C THR A 339 33.76 -24.25 22.68
N VAL A 340 33.06 -25.31 22.27
CA VAL A 340 32.07 -25.22 21.18
C VAL A 340 30.88 -24.33 21.57
N THR A 341 30.49 -24.34 22.85
CA THR A 341 29.41 -23.45 23.33
C THR A 341 29.81 -21.97 23.24
N ILE A 342 31.04 -21.62 23.62
CA ILE A 342 31.57 -20.25 23.46
C ILE A 342 31.59 -19.85 21.99
N VAL A 343 32.02 -20.74 21.09
CA VAL A 343 32.01 -20.48 19.64
C VAL A 343 30.58 -20.23 19.14
N SER A 344 29.61 -21.04 19.60
CA SER A 344 28.19 -20.85 19.28
C SER A 344 27.66 -19.51 19.79
N ASP A 345 28.04 -19.09 21.01
CA ASP A 345 27.66 -17.81 21.60
C ASP A 345 28.24 -16.60 20.84
N VAL A 346 29.47 -16.73 20.33
CA VAL A 346 30.09 -15.71 19.48
C VAL A 346 29.36 -15.63 18.14
N ILE A 347 29.06 -16.75 17.48
CA ILE A 347 28.29 -16.78 16.23
C ILE A 347 26.91 -16.15 16.44
N ARG A 348 26.27 -16.43 17.58
CA ARG A 348 24.96 -15.88 17.94
C ARG A 348 24.94 -14.36 17.98
N ALA A 349 26.02 -13.70 18.39
CA ALA A 349 26.16 -12.24 18.37
C ALA A 349 25.96 -11.64 16.96
N TRP A 350 26.37 -12.39 15.92
CA TRP A 350 26.28 -11.96 14.53
C TRP A 350 24.89 -12.11 13.91
N THR A 351 23.92 -12.70 14.64
CA THR A 351 22.52 -12.77 14.20
C THR A 351 21.96 -11.38 13.92
N LEU A 352 22.32 -10.40 14.77
CA LEU A 352 21.92 -9.00 14.60
C LEU A 352 22.44 -8.43 13.28
N ALA A 353 23.70 -8.70 12.94
CA ALA A 353 24.31 -8.26 11.68
C ALA A 353 23.61 -8.91 10.47
N ALA A 354 23.28 -10.20 10.55
CA ALA A 354 22.55 -10.89 9.50
C ALA A 354 21.16 -10.27 9.27
N ILE A 355 20.41 -9.96 10.33
CA ILE A 355 19.11 -9.29 10.25
C ILE A 355 19.27 -7.91 9.60
N MET A 356 20.23 -7.13 10.08
CA MET A 356 20.48 -5.78 9.58
C MET A 356 20.80 -5.77 8.09
N LEU A 357 21.70 -6.66 7.64
CA LEU A 357 22.05 -6.79 6.22
C LEU A 357 20.87 -7.27 5.38
N THR A 358 20.06 -8.18 5.90
CA THR A 358 18.85 -8.69 5.23
C THR A 358 17.81 -7.60 5.06
N LEU A 359 17.50 -6.84 6.11
CA LEU A 359 16.55 -5.73 6.06
C LEU A 359 17.03 -4.60 5.14
N ARG A 360 18.35 -4.40 5.04
CA ARG A 360 18.95 -3.47 4.08
C ARG A 360 18.72 -3.93 2.63
N VAL A 361 19.02 -5.19 2.31
CA VAL A 361 18.78 -5.75 0.97
C VAL A 361 17.29 -5.77 0.65
N ASP A 362 16.45 -6.10 1.63
CA ASP A 362 15.00 -6.08 1.47
C ASP A 362 14.47 -4.66 1.24
N THR A 363 15.03 -3.66 1.94
CA THR A 363 14.78 -2.25 1.65
C THR A 363 15.14 -1.93 0.21
N MET A 364 16.30 -2.36 -0.29
CA MET A 364 16.68 -2.17 -1.71
C MET A 364 15.71 -2.85 -2.69
N TYR A 365 15.21 -4.05 -2.36
CA TYR A 365 14.20 -4.75 -3.15
C TYR A 365 12.89 -3.96 -3.24
N TRP A 366 12.37 -3.49 -2.10
CA TRP A 366 11.13 -2.70 -2.05
C TRP A 366 11.25 -1.34 -2.73
N LEU A 367 12.46 -0.79 -2.74
CA LEU A 367 12.78 0.43 -3.46
C LEU A 367 13.10 0.17 -4.95
N GLY A 368 13.11 -1.09 -5.42
CA GLY A 368 13.38 -1.42 -6.81
C GLY A 368 14.82 -1.16 -7.27
N LEU A 369 15.77 -0.99 -6.35
CA LEU A 369 17.16 -0.59 -6.63
C LEU A 369 18.05 -1.72 -7.17
N ASP A 370 17.60 -2.99 -7.11
CA ASP A 370 18.46 -4.16 -7.22
C ASP A 370 18.30 -4.98 -8.52
N VAL A 371 17.94 -4.35 -9.65
CA VAL A 371 17.72 -5.06 -10.92
C VAL A 371 18.83 -4.79 -11.95
N PRO A 372 19.73 -5.76 -12.22
CA PRO A 372 20.31 -5.94 -13.54
C PRO A 372 19.28 -6.61 -14.47
N SER A 373 19.11 -6.07 -15.68
CA SER A 373 18.03 -6.43 -16.62
C SER A 373 18.13 -7.82 -17.28
N THR A 374 18.95 -8.74 -16.82
CA THR A 374 19.19 -9.99 -17.56
C THR A 374 19.09 -11.23 -16.68
N LYS A 375 18.02 -12.00 -16.95
CA LYS A 375 17.82 -13.41 -16.59
C LYS A 375 17.61 -13.71 -15.10
N THR A 376 16.36 -13.70 -14.67
CA THR A 376 15.86 -14.68 -13.69
C THR A 376 14.36 -14.89 -13.86
N THR A 377 13.98 -16.09 -14.30
CA THR A 377 12.64 -16.67 -14.14
C THR A 377 12.29 -16.64 -12.66
N THR A 378 11.41 -15.74 -12.24
CA THR A 378 10.97 -15.62 -10.84
C THR A 378 9.46 -15.86 -10.74
N THR A 379 9.06 -16.60 -9.72
CA THR A 379 7.69 -16.97 -9.32
C THR A 379 6.93 -15.83 -8.63
N ASP A 380 7.41 -14.59 -8.76
CA ASP A 380 6.80 -13.41 -8.14
C ASP A 380 5.51 -13.03 -8.90
N PRO A 381 4.33 -13.09 -8.27
CA PRO A 381 3.06 -12.80 -8.93
C PRO A 381 3.02 -11.37 -9.50
N ALA A 382 3.72 -10.40 -8.90
CA ALA A 382 3.82 -9.04 -9.44
C ALA A 382 4.60 -9.02 -10.76
N LYS A 383 5.71 -9.78 -10.85
CA LYS A 383 6.51 -9.88 -12.09
C LYS A 383 5.84 -10.75 -13.15
N LEU A 384 5.15 -11.81 -12.76
CA LEU A 384 4.35 -12.63 -13.67
C LEU A 384 3.23 -11.80 -14.29
N TYR A 385 2.55 -10.99 -13.47
CA TYR A 385 1.50 -10.08 -13.92
C TYR A 385 2.02 -9.01 -14.89
N LEU A 386 3.14 -8.37 -14.56
CA LEU A 386 3.81 -7.40 -15.43
C LEU A 386 4.31 -8.02 -16.75
N ARG A 387 4.73 -9.29 -16.72
CA ARG A 387 5.08 -10.04 -17.93
C ARG A 387 3.85 -10.38 -18.76
N LEU A 388 2.73 -10.78 -18.17
CA LEU A 388 1.48 -11.02 -18.89
C LEU A 388 0.98 -9.75 -19.58
N ILE A 389 1.15 -8.60 -18.94
CA ILE A 389 0.85 -7.29 -19.55
C ILE A 389 1.80 -7.02 -20.72
N ALA A 390 3.11 -7.23 -20.56
CA ALA A 390 4.10 -7.02 -21.61
C ALA A 390 3.94 -7.98 -22.80
N ASP A 391 3.65 -9.27 -22.56
CA ASP A 391 3.44 -10.31 -23.58
C ASP A 391 2.17 -10.04 -24.42
N GLN A 392 1.19 -9.31 -23.87
CA GLN A 392 0.01 -8.82 -24.61
C GLN A 392 0.31 -7.54 -25.41
N GLY A 393 1.58 -7.11 -25.49
CA GLY A 393 1.99 -5.89 -26.20
C GLY A 393 1.62 -4.59 -25.49
N MET A 394 1.15 -4.64 -24.24
CA MET A 394 0.65 -3.47 -23.51
C MET A 394 1.76 -2.62 -22.86
N VAL A 395 3.01 -3.13 -22.77
CA VAL A 395 4.18 -2.42 -22.23
C VAL A 395 5.45 -2.86 -22.98
N SER A 396 6.17 -1.94 -23.62
CA SER A 396 7.26 -2.28 -24.56
C SER A 396 8.69 -2.28 -23.97
N SER A 397 8.95 -1.75 -22.77
CA SER A 397 10.26 -1.90 -22.10
C SER A 397 10.22 -1.50 -20.63
N PHE A 398 10.74 -2.33 -19.73
CA PHE A 398 10.86 -1.99 -18.31
C PHE A 398 12.18 -1.25 -18.03
N SER A 399 12.11 0.01 -17.59
CA SER A 399 13.24 0.73 -17.00
C SER A 399 12.98 0.93 -15.51
N THR A 400 13.86 0.40 -14.66
CA THR A 400 13.69 0.30 -13.19
C THR A 400 13.97 1.60 -12.44
N ARG A 401 13.84 2.75 -13.10
CA ARG A 401 14.12 4.07 -12.52
C ARG A 401 12.85 4.81 -12.11
N THR A 402 11.90 4.11 -11.49
CA THR A 402 11.01 4.77 -10.53
C THR A 402 11.90 5.44 -9.49
N SER A 403 11.85 6.76 -9.41
CA SER A 403 12.55 7.49 -8.37
C SER A 403 12.00 7.01 -7.02
N VAL A 404 12.84 6.28 -6.28
CA VAL A 404 12.64 5.75 -4.92
C VAL A 404 11.96 6.75 -3.98
N TYR A 405 12.21 8.05 -4.20
CA TYR A 405 11.66 9.18 -3.47
C TYR A 405 10.15 9.21 -3.50
N ASP A 406 9.60 8.95 -4.68
CA ASP A 406 8.24 9.29 -5.01
C ASP A 406 7.29 8.21 -4.48
N VAL A 407 7.67 6.95 -4.66
CA VAL A 407 6.94 5.82 -4.09
C VAL A 407 6.99 5.85 -2.56
N HIS A 408 8.14 6.21 -1.96
CA HIS A 408 8.25 6.26 -0.50
C HIS A 408 7.44 7.41 0.10
N TYR A 409 7.49 8.60 -0.51
CA TYR A 409 6.65 9.73 -0.14
C TYR A 409 5.17 9.35 -0.19
N LEU A 410 4.74 8.70 -1.28
CA LEU A 410 3.36 8.26 -1.45
C LEU A 410 2.92 7.24 -0.40
N ILE A 411 3.75 6.23 -0.12
CA ILE A 411 3.45 5.22 0.91
C ILE A 411 3.29 5.87 2.29
N GLU A 412 4.15 6.82 2.68
CA GLU A 412 4.05 7.42 4.02
C GLU A 412 2.96 8.49 4.12
N ASN A 413 2.75 9.30 3.08
CA ASN A 413 1.66 10.30 3.05
C ASN A 413 0.29 9.63 3.09
N PHE A 414 0.12 8.58 2.30
CA PHE A 414 -1.17 7.90 2.14
C PHE A 414 -1.25 6.56 2.88
N LYS A 415 -0.39 6.35 3.88
CA LYS A 415 -0.32 5.09 4.66
C LYS A 415 -1.67 4.60 5.21
N ASN A 416 -2.58 5.53 5.51
CA ASN A 416 -3.90 5.23 6.05
C ASN A 416 -4.90 4.77 4.98
N CYS A 417 -4.58 5.01 3.70
CA CYS A 417 -5.39 4.65 2.54
C CYS A 417 -4.72 3.53 1.71
N MET A 418 -3.70 2.87 2.27
CA MET A 418 -2.99 1.78 1.57
C MET A 418 -3.83 0.50 1.58
N VAL A 419 -4.15 0.00 0.39
CA VAL A 419 -4.81 -1.29 0.18
C VAL A 419 -3.75 -2.37 0.02
N ASP A 420 -3.90 -3.47 0.76
CA ASP A 420 -3.01 -4.63 0.62
C ASP A 420 -3.28 -5.32 -0.73
N ILE A 421 -2.24 -5.55 -1.53
CA ILE A 421 -2.40 -6.31 -2.79
C ILE A 421 -2.96 -7.71 -2.52
N ALA A 422 -2.67 -8.29 -1.35
CA ALA A 422 -3.16 -9.61 -0.97
C ALA A 422 -4.69 -9.66 -0.81
N SER A 423 -5.35 -8.52 -0.58
CA SER A 423 -6.81 -8.43 -0.59
C SER A 423 -7.38 -8.09 -1.97
N LEU A 424 -6.56 -7.96 -3.01
CA LEU A 424 -7.03 -7.68 -4.36
C LEU A 424 -6.95 -8.93 -5.23
N SER A 425 -8.07 -9.30 -5.86
CA SER A 425 -8.09 -10.24 -6.97
C SER A 425 -8.23 -9.45 -8.27
N LEU A 426 -7.35 -9.73 -9.25
CA LEU A 426 -7.39 -9.08 -10.57
C LEU A 426 -8.11 -10.01 -11.56
N ASP A 427 -9.07 -9.48 -12.31
CA ASP A 427 -9.90 -10.26 -13.22
C ASP A 427 -9.52 -9.98 -14.69
N ALA A 428 -9.81 -8.78 -15.20
CA ALA A 428 -9.64 -8.44 -16.63
C ALA A 428 -9.36 -6.96 -16.86
N VAL A 429 -8.71 -6.61 -17.97
CA VAL A 429 -8.58 -5.23 -18.44
C VAL A 429 -9.93 -4.73 -18.93
N VAL A 430 -10.37 -3.57 -18.43
CA VAL A 430 -11.64 -2.94 -18.83
C VAL A 430 -11.45 -1.68 -19.66
N ALA A 431 -10.33 -0.98 -19.48
CA ALA A 431 -10.01 0.20 -20.28
C ALA A 431 -8.49 0.40 -20.36
N GLN A 432 -8.03 1.04 -21.44
CA GLN A 432 -6.65 1.45 -21.62
C GLN A 432 -6.63 2.90 -22.11
N GLY A 433 -6.03 3.78 -21.31
CA GLY A 433 -5.78 5.17 -21.66
C GLY A 433 -4.31 5.41 -22.04
N SER A 434 -3.97 6.66 -22.33
CA SER A 434 -2.60 7.07 -22.65
C SER A 434 -1.64 6.98 -21.46
N THR A 435 -2.15 7.12 -20.24
CA THR A 435 -1.36 7.21 -19.00
C THR A 435 -1.61 6.08 -18.00
N ALA A 436 -2.71 5.33 -18.17
CA ALA A 436 -3.13 4.29 -17.24
C ALA A 436 -3.92 3.18 -17.92
N VAL A 437 -3.86 1.98 -17.33
CA VAL A 437 -4.71 0.83 -17.66
C VAL A 437 -5.65 0.59 -16.49
N VAL A 438 -6.93 0.39 -16.76
CA VAL A 438 -7.92 0.09 -15.73
C VAL A 438 -8.29 -1.38 -15.81
N LEU A 439 -8.21 -2.05 -14.67
CA LEU A 439 -8.60 -3.44 -14.49
C LEU A 439 -9.87 -3.53 -13.67
N ARG A 440 -10.67 -4.55 -13.95
CA ARG A 440 -11.67 -5.06 -13.02
C ARG A 440 -11.03 -6.03 -12.03
N GLY A 441 -11.48 -6.01 -10.80
CA GLY A 441 -11.07 -6.94 -9.77
C GLY A 441 -12.08 -7.02 -8.62
N ARG A 442 -11.66 -7.65 -7.51
CA ARG A 442 -12.41 -7.70 -6.25
C ARG A 442 -11.49 -7.33 -5.09
N LEU A 443 -12.07 -6.69 -4.08
CA LEU A 443 -11.43 -6.35 -2.83
C LEU A 443 -12.02 -7.23 -1.72
N ASP A 444 -11.21 -8.18 -1.24
CA ASP A 444 -11.57 -9.11 -0.18
C ASP A 444 -11.53 -8.43 1.20
N HIS A 445 -12.58 -8.67 1.98
CA HIS A 445 -12.68 -8.22 3.37
C HIS A 445 -12.68 -9.42 4.32
N THR A 446 -12.19 -9.24 5.56
CA THR A 446 -12.14 -10.33 6.55
C THR A 446 -13.51 -10.76 7.07
N LEU A 447 -14.51 -9.86 7.05
CA LEU A 447 -15.81 -10.07 7.68
C LEU A 447 -17.00 -9.71 6.77
N ARG A 448 -16.76 -9.38 5.50
CA ARG A 448 -17.79 -8.95 4.54
C ARG A 448 -17.57 -9.60 3.18
N GLU A 449 -18.62 -9.61 2.37
CA GLU A 449 -18.51 -10.03 0.98
C GLU A 449 -17.51 -9.15 0.21
N PRO A 450 -16.78 -9.71 -0.76
CA PRO A 450 -15.82 -8.94 -1.56
C PRO A 450 -16.51 -7.82 -2.34
N ASP A 451 -15.92 -6.62 -2.31
CA ASP A 451 -16.42 -5.51 -3.11
C ASP A 451 -15.85 -5.59 -4.54
N PRO A 452 -16.66 -5.41 -5.60
CA PRO A 452 -16.14 -5.29 -6.96
C PRO A 452 -15.40 -3.95 -7.10
N VAL A 453 -14.18 -3.99 -7.62
CA VAL A 453 -13.29 -2.81 -7.72
C VAL A 453 -12.74 -2.58 -9.12
N ALA A 454 -12.53 -1.31 -9.44
CA ALA A 454 -11.75 -0.86 -10.60
C ALA A 454 -10.34 -0.46 -10.12
N ILE A 455 -9.30 -0.98 -10.76
CA ILE A 455 -7.91 -0.78 -10.36
C ILE A 455 -7.21 -0.06 -11.51
N LYS A 456 -6.94 1.23 -11.32
CA LYS A 456 -6.28 2.11 -12.29
C LYS A 456 -4.76 2.02 -12.07
N LEU A 457 -4.06 1.35 -12.98
CA LEU A 457 -2.62 1.14 -12.98
C LEU A 457 -1.96 2.19 -13.85
N TYR A 458 -1.04 2.96 -13.27
CA TYR A 458 -0.22 3.88 -14.07
C TYR A 458 0.91 3.10 -14.73
N THR A 459 1.00 3.23 -16.06
CA THR A 459 1.87 2.42 -16.93
C THR A 459 3.15 3.14 -17.35
N THR A 460 3.44 4.32 -16.80
CA THR A 460 4.57 5.12 -17.28
C THR A 460 5.91 4.45 -16.98
N LEU A 461 6.68 4.25 -18.05
CA LEU A 461 8.00 3.61 -18.06
C LEU A 461 9.08 4.42 -17.34
N PHE A 462 8.80 5.70 -17.09
CA PHE A 462 9.63 6.64 -16.36
C PHE A 462 8.74 7.45 -15.45
N VAL A 463 8.75 7.15 -14.15
CA VAL A 463 8.04 7.99 -13.18
C VAL A 463 8.81 9.29 -13.03
N THR A 464 8.39 10.31 -13.77
CA THR A 464 8.92 11.67 -13.64
C THR A 464 8.35 12.34 -12.39
N MET A 465 9.05 13.34 -11.86
CA MET A 465 8.56 14.13 -10.70
C MET A 465 7.18 14.75 -10.98
N ASP A 466 6.87 15.06 -12.25
CA ASP A 466 5.58 15.60 -12.66
C ASP A 466 4.46 14.55 -12.62
N GLU A 467 4.75 13.30 -13.01
CA GLU A 467 3.78 12.19 -12.90
C GLU A 467 3.46 11.85 -11.45
N VAL A 468 4.47 11.92 -10.57
CA VAL A 468 4.29 11.70 -9.13
C VAL A 468 3.47 12.83 -8.52
N ARG A 469 3.72 14.06 -8.97
CA ARG A 469 2.93 15.22 -8.55
C ARG A 469 1.47 15.03 -8.99
N ARG A 470 1.22 14.63 -10.25
CA ARG A 470 -0.12 14.31 -10.75
C ARG A 470 -0.78 13.21 -9.94
N PHE A 471 -0.08 12.10 -9.69
CA PHE A 471 -0.59 10.99 -8.88
C PHE A 471 -0.90 11.42 -7.44
N SER A 472 0.03 12.12 -6.79
CA SER A 472 -0.13 12.62 -5.42
C SER A 472 -1.35 13.54 -5.32
N LYS A 473 -1.50 14.42 -6.33
CA LYS A 473 -2.61 15.36 -6.43
C LYS A 473 -3.94 14.64 -6.61
N GLU A 474 -4.04 13.76 -7.60
CA GLU A 474 -5.24 12.94 -7.87
C GLU A 474 -5.61 12.11 -6.63
N THR A 475 -4.64 11.45 -6.00
CA THR A 475 -4.86 10.69 -4.75
C THR A 475 -5.36 11.59 -3.63
N SER A 476 -4.79 12.78 -3.46
CA SER A 476 -5.17 13.70 -2.38
C SER A 476 -6.62 14.17 -2.49
N PHE A 477 -7.13 14.40 -3.71
CA PHE A 477 -8.53 14.70 -3.93
C PHE A 477 -9.39 13.48 -3.64
N ASN A 478 -9.09 12.34 -4.25
CA ASN A 478 -9.87 11.11 -4.10
C ASN A 478 -10.05 10.66 -2.63
N VAL A 479 -9.05 10.87 -1.77
CA VAL A 479 -9.15 10.57 -0.32
C VAL A 479 -10.21 11.43 0.39
N GLN A 480 -10.47 12.64 -0.10
CA GLN A 480 -11.35 13.62 0.55
C GLN A 480 -12.78 13.61 -0.02
N LEU A 481 -12.97 13.03 -1.20
CA LEU A 481 -14.27 13.01 -1.88
C LEU A 481 -15.13 11.85 -1.37
N SER A 482 -16.33 12.18 -0.90
CA SER A 482 -17.32 11.19 -0.46
C SER A 482 -18.72 11.72 -0.77
N HIS A 483 -19.27 11.31 -1.90
CA HIS A 483 -20.61 11.71 -2.35
C HIS A 483 -21.23 10.61 -3.24
N PRO A 484 -22.56 10.38 -3.23
CA PRO A 484 -23.19 9.31 -4.02
C PRO A 484 -22.96 9.41 -5.52
N ASN A 485 -22.89 10.64 -6.07
CA ASN A 485 -22.61 10.90 -7.48
C ASN A 485 -21.10 11.09 -7.78
N ILE A 486 -20.21 10.65 -6.90
CA ILE A 486 -18.76 10.60 -7.12
C ILE A 486 -18.32 9.15 -6.96
N VAL A 487 -17.47 8.66 -7.88
CA VAL A 487 -16.94 7.30 -7.79
C VAL A 487 -16.13 7.14 -6.52
N ARG A 488 -16.55 6.20 -5.67
CA ARG A 488 -15.94 5.91 -4.38
C ARG A 488 -14.50 5.43 -4.56
N PHE A 489 -13.59 6.07 -3.84
CA PHE A 489 -12.21 5.65 -3.72
C PHE A 489 -12.03 4.72 -2.51
N PHE A 490 -11.39 3.56 -2.71
CA PHE A 490 -11.06 2.62 -1.64
C PHE A 490 -9.65 2.83 -1.09
N GLY A 491 -8.72 3.27 -1.92
CA GLY A 491 -7.35 3.50 -1.51
C GLY A 491 -6.34 3.26 -2.63
N LEU A 492 -5.07 3.29 -2.28
CA LEU A 492 -3.98 3.08 -3.22
C LEU A 492 -3.20 1.82 -2.90
N CYS A 493 -2.71 1.15 -3.94
CA CYS A 493 -1.87 -0.02 -3.82
C CYS A 493 -0.54 0.23 -4.54
N VAL A 494 0.57 -0.16 -3.90
CA VAL A 494 1.91 -0.03 -4.49
C VAL A 494 2.43 -1.41 -4.81
N VAL A 495 2.76 -1.63 -6.08
CA VAL A 495 3.27 -2.89 -6.61
C VAL A 495 4.49 -2.57 -7.46
N PRO A 496 5.71 -2.57 -6.89
CA PRO A 496 6.90 -2.12 -7.62
C PRO A 496 7.02 -2.78 -9.01
N PRO A 497 7.21 -2.01 -10.09
CA PRO A 497 7.48 -0.57 -10.17
C PRO A 497 6.23 0.33 -10.32
N SER A 498 5.02 -0.22 -10.30
CA SER A 498 3.76 0.50 -10.58
C SER A 498 3.00 0.93 -9.33
N ILE A 499 2.19 1.97 -9.49
CA ILE A 499 1.24 2.44 -8.47
C ILE A 499 -0.17 2.28 -9.03
N CYS A 500 -1.09 1.84 -8.17
CA CYS A 500 -2.47 1.56 -8.52
C CYS A 500 -3.40 2.38 -7.63
N LEU A 501 -4.48 2.91 -8.20
CA LEU A 501 -5.59 3.47 -7.45
C LEU A 501 -6.77 2.50 -7.52
N VAL A 502 -7.43 2.27 -6.37
CA VAL A 502 -8.52 1.31 -6.21
C VAL A 502 -9.82 2.09 -6.00
N PHE A 503 -10.78 1.89 -6.89
CA PHE A 503 -12.09 2.54 -6.92
C PHE A 503 -13.21 1.51 -6.91
N GLU A 504 -14.44 1.94 -6.62
CA GLU A 504 -15.62 1.11 -6.91
C GLU A 504 -15.74 0.80 -8.40
N TYR A 505 -16.18 -0.42 -8.72
CA TYR A 505 -16.44 -0.81 -10.09
C TYR A 505 -17.87 -0.45 -10.50
N CYS A 506 -18.00 0.43 -11.49
CA CYS A 506 -19.27 0.76 -12.13
C CYS A 506 -19.48 -0.17 -13.34
N ASP A 507 -20.40 -1.11 -13.20
CA ASP A 507 -20.57 -2.26 -14.10
C ASP A 507 -21.25 -1.95 -15.43
N LEU A 508 -21.99 -0.84 -15.52
CA LEU A 508 -22.59 -0.37 -16.77
C LEU A 508 -21.62 0.48 -17.61
N GLY A 509 -20.40 0.71 -17.11
CA GLY A 509 -19.36 1.44 -17.83
C GLY A 509 -19.57 2.94 -17.87
N SER A 510 -18.94 3.60 -18.85
CA SER A 510 -19.04 5.05 -19.03
C SER A 510 -20.37 5.45 -19.67
N LEU A 511 -20.85 6.66 -19.33
CA LEU A 511 -22.04 7.25 -19.93
C LEU A 511 -21.88 7.38 -21.46
N GLU A 512 -20.68 7.68 -21.95
CA GLU A 512 -20.38 7.67 -23.38
C GLU A 512 -20.68 6.31 -24.04
N ALA A 513 -20.24 5.20 -23.43
CA ALA A 513 -20.50 3.87 -23.96
C ALA A 513 -22.00 3.54 -23.95
N VAL A 514 -22.72 3.98 -22.91
CA VAL A 514 -24.17 3.81 -22.78
C VAL A 514 -24.93 4.60 -23.86
N LEU A 515 -24.60 5.88 -24.06
CA LEU A 515 -25.22 6.72 -25.08
C LEU A 515 -24.94 6.19 -26.50
N LEU A 516 -23.73 5.67 -26.74
CA LEU A 516 -23.40 5.02 -28.00
C LEU A 516 -24.19 3.73 -28.23
N ALA A 517 -24.43 2.95 -27.17
CA ALA A 517 -25.25 1.74 -27.24
C ALA A 517 -26.72 2.05 -27.53
N GLN A 518 -27.27 3.13 -26.97
CA GLN A 518 -28.63 3.61 -27.30
C GLN A 518 -28.75 3.95 -28.78
N LYS A 519 -27.77 4.67 -29.33
CA LYS A 519 -27.74 4.99 -30.76
C LYS A 519 -27.78 3.74 -31.65
N ARG A 520 -27.00 2.71 -31.28
CA ARG A 520 -26.91 1.46 -32.05
C ARG A 520 -28.18 0.61 -31.98
N SER A 521 -28.85 0.61 -30.83
CA SER A 521 -30.06 -0.19 -30.59
C SER A 521 -31.35 0.51 -31.05
N GLY A 522 -31.33 1.84 -31.18
CA GLY A 522 -32.53 2.64 -31.46
C GLY A 522 -33.44 2.82 -30.23
N GLU A 523 -33.06 2.28 -29.08
CA GLU A 523 -33.79 2.40 -27.81
C GLU A 523 -33.12 3.49 -26.98
N SER A 524 -33.78 4.65 -26.85
CA SER A 524 -33.28 5.79 -26.08
C SER A 524 -33.87 5.81 -24.68
N TRP A 525 -33.14 6.41 -23.73
CA TRP A 525 -33.70 6.70 -22.42
C TRP A 525 -34.92 7.60 -22.53
N ASP A 526 -35.94 7.32 -21.72
CA ASP A 526 -37.08 8.21 -21.57
C ASP A 526 -36.67 9.52 -20.89
N MET A 527 -37.58 10.51 -20.93
CA MET A 527 -37.27 11.83 -20.38
C MET A 527 -36.98 11.79 -18.88
N ARG A 528 -37.63 10.89 -18.14
CA ARG A 528 -37.41 10.70 -16.71
C ARG A 528 -35.98 10.25 -16.42
N MET A 529 -35.49 9.23 -17.14
CA MET A 529 -34.12 8.72 -16.99
C MET A 529 -33.09 9.76 -17.41
N LYS A 530 -33.33 10.49 -18.50
CA LYS A 530 -32.48 11.61 -18.93
C LYS A 530 -32.36 12.68 -17.86
N LEU A 531 -33.48 13.15 -17.31
CA LEU A 531 -33.49 14.18 -16.25
C LEU A 531 -32.86 13.69 -14.95
N LYS A 532 -33.06 12.41 -14.57
CA LYS A 532 -32.37 11.80 -13.43
C LYS A 532 -30.85 11.81 -13.63
N ALA A 533 -30.36 11.41 -14.80
CA ALA A 533 -28.94 11.45 -15.12
C ALA A 533 -28.38 12.88 -15.12
N CYS A 534 -29.13 13.85 -15.65
CA CYS A 534 -28.79 15.27 -15.56
C CYS A 534 -28.69 15.74 -14.09
N LEU A 535 -29.63 15.33 -13.25
CA LEU A 535 -29.66 15.71 -11.83
C LEU A 535 -28.44 15.15 -11.09
N ASP A 536 -28.12 13.87 -11.33
CA ASP A 536 -26.95 13.20 -10.76
C ASP A 536 -25.65 13.90 -11.19
N ALA A 537 -25.53 14.28 -12.46
CA ALA A 537 -24.40 15.05 -12.98
C ALA A 537 -24.27 16.44 -12.32
N CYS A 538 -25.38 17.18 -12.23
CA CYS A 538 -25.40 18.49 -11.57
C CYS A 538 -25.02 18.39 -10.07
N ARG A 539 -25.51 17.36 -9.37
CA ARG A 539 -25.19 17.12 -7.95
C ARG A 539 -23.71 16.82 -7.74
N ALA A 540 -23.09 16.03 -8.62
CA ALA A 540 -21.65 15.77 -8.56
C ALA A 540 -20.84 17.07 -8.65
N VAL A 541 -21.15 17.93 -9.63
CA VAL A 541 -20.44 19.21 -9.81
C VAL A 541 -20.72 20.19 -8.67
N ALA A 542 -21.98 20.28 -8.20
CA ALA A 542 -22.34 21.11 -7.05
C ALA A 542 -21.56 20.70 -5.79
N TYR A 543 -21.39 19.39 -5.57
CA TYR A 543 -20.57 18.88 -4.47
C TYR A 543 -19.13 19.38 -4.57
N LEU A 544 -18.49 19.31 -5.75
CA LEU A 544 -17.12 19.82 -5.95
C LEU A 544 -17.02 21.35 -5.74
N HIS A 545 -18.01 22.10 -6.20
CA HIS A 545 -18.02 23.56 -6.06
C HIS A 545 -18.34 24.03 -4.63
N SER A 546 -18.91 23.15 -3.79
CA SER A 546 -19.22 23.44 -2.38
C SER A 546 -17.98 23.56 -1.46
N PHE A 547 -16.83 23.03 -1.90
CA PHE A 547 -15.59 23.12 -1.15
C PHE A 547 -15.10 24.57 -1.01
N ARG A 548 -14.30 24.84 0.02
CA ARG A 548 -13.70 26.16 0.26
C ARG A 548 -12.17 26.05 0.37
N PRO A 549 -11.41 26.52 -0.66
CA PRO A 549 -11.87 27.05 -1.96
C PRO A 549 -12.57 25.98 -2.84
N PRO A 550 -13.38 26.38 -3.84
CA PRO A 550 -14.05 25.45 -4.76
C PRO A 550 -13.06 24.52 -5.45
N LEU A 551 -13.43 23.24 -5.56
CA LEU A 551 -12.69 22.23 -6.33
C LEU A 551 -13.25 22.18 -7.76
N LEU A 552 -12.38 22.37 -8.74
CA LEU A 552 -12.71 22.31 -10.16
C LEU A 552 -12.32 20.97 -10.73
N HIS A 553 -13.18 20.38 -11.55
CA HIS A 553 -12.90 19.10 -12.20
C HIS A 553 -12.05 19.26 -13.46
N ARG A 554 -12.36 20.25 -14.31
CA ARG A 554 -11.64 20.62 -15.55
C ARG A 554 -11.64 19.63 -16.72
N ASP A 555 -12.30 18.48 -16.59
CA ASP A 555 -12.46 17.49 -17.67
C ASP A 555 -13.84 16.81 -17.56
N ILE A 556 -14.88 17.62 -17.39
CA ILE A 556 -16.26 17.12 -17.31
C ILE A 556 -16.72 16.73 -18.72
N LYS A 557 -16.98 15.44 -18.92
CA LYS A 557 -17.44 14.86 -20.19
C LYS A 557 -18.13 13.52 -19.96
N THR A 558 -18.84 13.03 -20.97
CA THR A 558 -19.56 11.75 -20.91
C THR A 558 -18.66 10.53 -20.66
N ALA A 559 -17.39 10.58 -21.04
CA ALA A 559 -16.45 9.48 -20.78
C ALA A 559 -16.06 9.35 -19.29
N ASN A 560 -16.12 10.46 -18.53
CA ASN A 560 -15.70 10.52 -17.13
C ASN A 560 -16.87 10.32 -16.14
N TYR A 561 -18.11 10.25 -16.63
CA TYR A 561 -19.25 9.78 -15.85
C TYR A 561 -19.44 8.27 -16.02
N LEU A 562 -19.53 7.53 -14.93
CA LEU A 562 -19.76 6.09 -14.90
C LEU A 562 -21.14 5.79 -14.32
N LEU A 563 -21.74 4.68 -14.74
CA LEU A 563 -23.07 4.26 -14.31
C LEU A 563 -22.98 2.96 -13.51
N SER A 564 -23.59 2.94 -12.32
CA SER A 564 -23.59 1.78 -11.42
C SER A 564 -24.98 1.16 -11.38
N SER A 565 -25.09 -0.13 -11.68
CA SER A 565 -26.37 -0.85 -11.61
C SER A 565 -26.84 -1.09 -10.17
N LYS A 566 -25.90 -1.11 -9.21
CA LYS A 566 -26.16 -1.38 -7.79
C LYS A 566 -27.08 -0.33 -7.16
N ASP A 567 -26.85 0.93 -7.49
CA ASP A 567 -27.58 2.09 -6.94
C ASP A 567 -28.35 2.87 -8.03
N GLY A 568 -28.13 2.55 -9.30
CA GLY A 568 -28.79 3.23 -10.42
C GLY A 568 -28.40 4.71 -10.52
N LEU A 569 -27.19 5.05 -10.09
CA LEU A 569 -26.67 6.41 -10.04
C LEU A 569 -25.62 6.66 -11.11
N LEU A 570 -25.62 7.89 -11.63
CA LEU A 570 -24.51 8.42 -12.41
C LEU A 570 -23.46 9.02 -11.48
N LYS A 571 -22.19 8.63 -11.68
CA LYS A 571 -21.07 8.98 -10.81
C LYS A 571 -19.92 9.59 -11.60
N LEU A 572 -19.45 10.75 -11.17
CA LEU A 572 -18.29 11.40 -11.78
C LEU A 572 -16.97 10.76 -11.30
N SER A 573 -16.03 10.60 -12.21
CA SER A 573 -14.74 9.95 -12.03
C SER A 573 -13.61 10.73 -12.70
N ASP A 574 -12.37 10.29 -12.49
CA ASP A 574 -11.14 10.81 -13.12
C ASP A 574 -10.76 12.25 -12.73
N PHE A 575 -10.22 12.40 -11.51
CA PHE A 575 -9.78 13.67 -10.94
C PHE A 575 -8.33 14.05 -11.29
N GLY A 576 -7.75 13.45 -12.33
CA GLY A 576 -6.35 13.67 -12.73
C GLY A 576 -6.02 15.13 -13.08
N GLU A 577 -7.00 15.84 -13.63
CA GLU A 577 -6.86 17.25 -14.06
C GLU A 577 -7.48 18.26 -13.06
N SER A 578 -8.03 17.78 -11.95
CA SER A 578 -8.73 18.62 -10.99
C SER A 578 -7.82 19.62 -10.27
N ASN A 579 -8.37 20.75 -9.84
CA ASN A 579 -7.60 21.77 -9.11
C ASN A 579 -8.48 22.67 -8.22
N LEU A 580 -7.89 23.20 -7.15
CA LEU A 580 -8.56 24.17 -6.27
C LEU A 580 -8.46 25.60 -6.84
N LEU A 581 -9.49 26.41 -6.58
CA LEU A 581 -9.52 27.82 -6.95
C LEU A 581 -8.77 28.68 -5.91
N GLY A 582 -7.45 28.87 -6.07
CA GLY A 582 -6.60 29.59 -5.10
C GLY A 582 -5.87 30.83 -5.65
N PRO A 583 -5.49 31.81 -4.79
CA PRO A 583 -4.85 33.08 -5.18
C PRO A 583 -3.36 32.96 -5.59
N LYS A 584 -2.79 31.74 -5.63
CA LYS A 584 -1.37 31.46 -5.97
C LYS A 584 -1.19 30.57 -7.21
N ASN A 585 -2.19 30.46 -8.08
CA ASN A 585 -1.92 29.96 -9.43
C ASN A 585 -1.28 31.14 -10.18
N ASP A 586 -0.05 30.99 -10.66
CA ASP A 586 0.81 32.02 -11.29
C ASP A 586 0.27 32.58 -12.62
N GLY A 587 -1.05 32.74 -12.76
CA GLY A 587 -1.72 33.24 -13.96
C GLY A 587 -1.66 32.30 -15.16
N THR A 588 -0.92 31.19 -15.08
CA THR A 588 -0.80 30.17 -16.11
C THR A 588 -1.85 29.07 -15.91
N MET A 589 -3.05 29.31 -16.42
CA MET A 589 -4.01 28.23 -16.67
C MET A 589 -3.49 27.42 -17.86
N THR A 590 -3.00 26.21 -17.61
CA THR A 590 -2.65 25.27 -18.68
C THR A 590 -3.93 24.87 -19.42
N ILE A 591 -3.91 24.87 -20.75
CA ILE A 591 -5.04 24.40 -21.57
C ILE A 591 -5.17 22.90 -21.33
N VAL A 592 -6.27 22.50 -20.68
CA VAL A 592 -6.57 21.12 -20.28
C VAL A 592 -8.06 20.87 -20.52
N GLY A 593 -8.41 19.66 -20.93
CA GLY A 593 -9.78 19.23 -21.20
C GLY A 593 -9.94 18.59 -22.58
N THR A 594 -11.13 18.10 -22.88
CA THR A 594 -11.49 17.56 -24.20
C THR A 594 -12.13 18.65 -25.05
N VAL A 595 -11.62 18.85 -26.28
CA VAL A 595 -11.95 19.99 -27.16
C VAL A 595 -13.45 20.27 -27.26
N ASP A 596 -14.25 19.23 -27.43
CA ASP A 596 -15.69 19.33 -27.65
C ASP A 596 -16.48 19.91 -26.46
N PHE A 597 -15.88 19.88 -25.25
CA PHE A 597 -16.50 20.30 -23.99
C PHE A 597 -15.89 21.58 -23.42
N MET A 598 -14.82 22.12 -24.04
CA MET A 598 -14.09 23.28 -23.51
C MET A 598 -14.90 24.58 -23.63
N ALA A 599 -14.84 25.39 -22.56
CA ALA A 599 -15.42 26.73 -22.56
C ALA A 599 -14.62 27.72 -23.44
N PRO A 600 -15.27 28.73 -24.06
CA PRO A 600 -14.60 29.72 -24.93
C PRO A 600 -13.37 30.39 -24.31
N GLU A 601 -13.44 30.75 -23.04
CA GLU A 601 -12.37 31.41 -22.30
C GLU A 601 -11.16 30.51 -22.03
N MET A 602 -11.35 29.18 -22.06
CA MET A 602 -10.26 28.22 -21.94
C MET A 602 -9.51 28.07 -23.28
N ILE A 603 -10.22 28.23 -24.41
CA ILE A 603 -9.65 28.14 -25.76
C ILE A 603 -8.86 29.41 -26.12
N LEU A 604 -9.37 30.59 -25.76
CA LEU A 604 -8.79 31.89 -26.10
C LEU A 604 -7.50 32.25 -25.32
N GLY A 605 -7.01 31.38 -24.42
CA GLY A 605 -5.77 31.58 -23.68
C GLY A 605 -5.82 32.78 -22.74
N GLY A 606 -6.52 32.65 -21.61
CA GLY A 606 -6.68 33.75 -20.66
C GLY A 606 -5.38 34.15 -19.93
N ASN A 607 -4.89 35.35 -20.21
CA ASN A 607 -4.00 36.12 -19.31
C ASN A 607 -4.55 36.09 -17.87
N ALA A 608 -3.65 36.09 -16.87
CA ALA A 608 -3.72 36.15 -15.39
C ALA A 608 -5.02 36.51 -14.60
N LYS A 609 -6.18 36.80 -15.21
CA LYS A 609 -7.51 36.97 -14.60
C LYS A 609 -8.38 35.69 -14.61
N ALA A 610 -7.87 34.58 -15.18
CA ALA A 610 -8.62 33.33 -15.38
C ALA A 610 -8.99 32.55 -14.09
N ALA A 611 -8.48 32.96 -12.92
CA ALA A 611 -8.87 32.37 -11.63
C ALA A 611 -10.31 32.76 -11.19
N VAL A 612 -10.95 33.75 -11.81
CA VAL A 612 -12.32 34.16 -11.44
C VAL A 612 -13.39 33.30 -12.14
N TYR A 613 -13.07 32.59 -13.23
CA TYR A 613 -14.05 31.92 -14.09
C TYR A 613 -14.01 30.38 -14.07
N GLY A 614 -13.22 29.77 -13.18
CA GLY A 614 -13.01 28.33 -13.18
C GLY A 614 -14.27 27.49 -12.94
N THR A 615 -15.15 27.92 -12.03
CA THR A 615 -16.44 27.24 -11.79
C THR A 615 -17.38 27.38 -12.98
N ALA A 616 -17.39 28.55 -13.64
CA ALA A 616 -18.18 28.80 -14.84
C ALA A 616 -17.71 27.94 -16.03
N ALA A 617 -16.42 27.61 -16.12
CA ALA A 617 -15.89 26.69 -17.14
C ALA A 617 -16.35 25.23 -16.92
N ASP A 618 -16.38 24.77 -15.67
CA ASP A 618 -16.97 23.46 -15.32
C ASP A 618 -18.48 23.44 -15.63
N VAL A 619 -19.21 24.53 -15.36
CA VAL A 619 -20.64 24.67 -15.70
C VAL A 619 -20.87 24.58 -17.21
N TYR A 620 -20.02 25.21 -18.04
CA TYR A 620 -20.09 25.08 -19.49
C TYR A 620 -19.88 23.63 -19.94
N SER A 621 -18.84 22.97 -19.43
CA SER A 621 -18.52 21.58 -19.75
C SER A 621 -19.65 20.63 -19.33
N LEU A 622 -20.27 20.92 -18.19
CA LEU A 622 -21.47 20.23 -17.72
C LEU A 622 -22.64 20.44 -18.68
N ALA A 623 -22.92 21.66 -19.13
CA ALA A 623 -24.02 21.95 -20.04
C ALA A 623 -23.89 21.16 -21.36
N ILE A 624 -22.68 21.05 -21.93
CA ILE A 624 -22.42 20.20 -23.10
C ILE A 624 -22.67 18.71 -22.77
N THR A 625 -22.28 18.26 -21.57
CA THR A 625 -22.57 16.89 -21.11
C THR A 625 -24.08 16.64 -20.96
N LEU A 626 -24.83 17.60 -20.41
CA LEU A 626 -26.29 17.52 -20.28
C LEU A 626 -26.97 17.48 -21.66
N TRP A 627 -26.48 18.28 -22.62
CA TRP A 627 -26.96 18.22 -24.00
C TRP A 627 -26.79 16.82 -24.59
N HIS A 628 -25.63 16.19 -24.37
CA HIS A 628 -25.37 14.83 -24.89
C HIS A 628 -26.27 13.76 -24.25
N ILE A 629 -26.69 13.94 -22.99
CA ILE A 629 -27.70 13.09 -22.32
C ILE A 629 -29.09 13.31 -22.94
N LEU A 630 -29.46 14.57 -23.18
CA LEU A 630 -30.79 14.95 -23.67
C LEU A 630 -30.99 14.58 -25.15
N VAL A 631 -29.92 14.69 -25.94
CA VAL A 631 -29.88 14.44 -27.39
C VAL A 631 -28.94 13.26 -27.69
N PRO A 632 -29.31 12.02 -27.29
CA PRO A 632 -28.45 10.87 -27.46
C PRO A 632 -28.25 10.54 -28.95
N GLY A 633 -27.02 10.19 -29.31
CA GLY A 633 -26.69 9.70 -30.66
C GLY A 633 -26.11 10.75 -31.61
N GLU A 634 -26.04 12.02 -31.20
CA GLU A 634 -25.32 13.07 -31.89
C GLU A 634 -24.07 13.50 -31.10
N ALA A 635 -22.92 13.59 -31.78
CA ALA A 635 -21.75 14.20 -31.19
C ALA A 635 -21.93 15.73 -31.24
N PRO A 636 -21.52 16.49 -30.20
CA PRO A 636 -21.73 17.94 -30.13
C PRO A 636 -21.28 18.70 -31.37
N TRP A 637 -20.21 18.22 -32.02
CA TRP A 637 -19.59 18.85 -33.20
C TRP A 637 -19.33 17.85 -34.34
N ARG A 638 -20.32 17.01 -34.64
CA ARG A 638 -20.20 15.90 -35.61
C ARG A 638 -19.43 16.27 -36.88
N GLY A 639 -18.35 15.54 -37.16
CA GLY A 639 -17.57 15.62 -38.40
C GLY A 639 -16.64 16.83 -38.52
N ARG A 640 -16.48 17.62 -37.46
CA ARG A 640 -15.60 18.80 -37.44
C ARG A 640 -14.23 18.45 -36.88
N SER A 641 -13.17 19.10 -37.37
CA SER A 641 -11.84 18.98 -36.78
C SER A 641 -11.75 19.78 -35.48
N HIS A 642 -10.78 19.47 -34.60
CA HIS A 642 -10.59 20.23 -33.36
C HIS A 642 -10.42 21.75 -33.60
N PHE A 643 -9.79 22.14 -34.70
CA PHE A 643 -9.60 23.55 -35.06
C PHE A 643 -10.93 24.21 -35.47
N ASP A 644 -11.77 23.49 -36.20
CA ASP A 644 -13.09 23.98 -36.59
C ASP A 644 -13.98 24.15 -35.36
N VAL A 645 -13.94 23.19 -34.42
CA VAL A 645 -14.67 23.27 -33.15
C VAL A 645 -14.29 24.52 -32.36
N TYR A 646 -12.99 24.81 -32.23
CA TYR A 646 -12.54 26.05 -31.58
C TYR A 646 -13.10 27.31 -32.24
N THR A 647 -13.04 27.37 -33.56
CA THR A 647 -13.53 28.52 -34.34
C THR A 647 -15.02 28.74 -34.10
N GLU A 648 -15.80 27.66 -34.10
CA GLU A 648 -17.25 27.68 -33.92
C GLU A 648 -17.65 28.11 -32.50
N ILE A 649 -16.95 27.59 -31.48
CA ILE A 649 -17.18 27.97 -30.08
C ILE A 649 -16.85 29.46 -29.86
N ILE A 650 -15.74 29.95 -30.42
CA ILE A 650 -15.31 31.35 -30.34
C ILE A 650 -16.30 32.28 -31.07
N GLN A 651 -16.86 31.84 -32.19
CA GLN A 651 -17.90 32.57 -32.93
C GLN A 651 -19.27 32.58 -32.22
N GLY A 652 -19.40 31.86 -31.10
CA GLY A 652 -20.62 31.81 -30.32
C GLY A 652 -21.60 30.72 -30.77
N HIS A 653 -21.24 29.89 -31.75
CA HIS A 653 -22.07 28.76 -32.15
C HIS A 653 -22.12 27.71 -31.02
N ARG A 654 -23.21 26.94 -30.98
CA ARG A 654 -23.48 25.89 -29.99
C ARG A 654 -24.04 24.65 -30.68
N PRO A 655 -23.97 23.47 -30.03
CA PRO A 655 -24.64 22.26 -30.50
C PRO A 655 -26.13 22.52 -30.82
N GLN A 656 -26.62 21.87 -31.88
CA GLN A 656 -28.00 22.09 -32.33
C GLN A 656 -29.00 21.58 -31.29
N LEU A 657 -30.04 22.36 -31.04
CA LEU A 657 -31.14 21.99 -30.16
C LEU A 657 -32.30 21.43 -30.99
N PRO A 658 -32.73 20.18 -30.75
CA PRO A 658 -33.91 19.63 -31.40
C PRO A 658 -35.17 20.45 -31.08
N THR A 659 -36.08 20.57 -32.04
CA THR A 659 -37.33 21.34 -31.89
C THR A 659 -38.34 20.69 -30.94
N ASP A 660 -38.19 19.40 -30.67
CA ASP A 660 -39.01 18.61 -29.74
C ASP A 660 -38.51 18.65 -28.29
N LEU A 661 -37.38 19.31 -28.03
CA LEU A 661 -36.82 19.42 -26.68
C LEU A 661 -37.71 20.34 -25.81
N PRO A 662 -38.09 19.94 -24.58
CA PRO A 662 -38.92 20.77 -23.73
C PRO A 662 -38.29 22.14 -23.42
N PRO A 663 -39.07 23.24 -23.38
CA PRO A 663 -38.53 24.59 -23.21
C PRO A 663 -37.64 24.76 -21.97
N GLY A 664 -38.00 24.11 -20.85
CA GLY A 664 -37.17 24.19 -19.64
C GLY A 664 -35.81 23.50 -19.77
N CYS A 665 -35.68 22.50 -20.65
CA CYS A 665 -34.38 21.89 -20.97
C CYS A 665 -33.54 22.77 -21.88
N VAL A 666 -34.17 23.49 -22.82
CA VAL A 666 -33.50 24.51 -23.62
C VAL A 666 -32.92 25.60 -22.72
N GLU A 667 -33.75 26.16 -21.83
CA GLU A 667 -33.33 27.21 -20.89
C GLU A 667 -32.20 26.74 -19.96
N LEU A 668 -32.25 25.49 -19.49
CA LEU A 668 -31.19 24.87 -18.70
C LEU A 668 -29.84 24.84 -19.43
N LEU A 669 -29.85 24.47 -20.72
CA LEU A 669 -28.63 24.41 -21.53
C LEU A 669 -28.11 25.81 -21.84
N GLU A 670 -29.00 26.72 -22.27
CA GLU A 670 -28.69 28.12 -22.59
C GLU A 670 -28.09 28.89 -21.42
N SER A 671 -28.63 28.71 -20.21
CA SER A 671 -28.06 29.30 -18.99
C SER A 671 -26.72 28.70 -18.57
N GLY A 672 -26.42 27.45 -18.95
CA GLY A 672 -25.16 26.78 -18.62
C GLY A 672 -24.02 27.05 -19.61
N TRP A 673 -24.31 27.27 -20.90
CA TRP A 673 -23.30 27.44 -21.96
C TRP A 673 -23.21 28.87 -22.55
N ALA A 674 -23.67 29.87 -21.80
CA ALA A 674 -23.59 31.28 -22.18
C ALA A 674 -22.15 31.69 -22.58
N ALA A 675 -22.04 32.61 -23.54
CA ALA A 675 -20.76 33.00 -24.13
C ALA A 675 -19.81 33.60 -23.09
N LEU A 676 -20.32 34.51 -22.26
CA LEU A 676 -19.54 35.11 -21.19
C LEU A 676 -19.67 34.29 -19.90
N PRO A 677 -18.57 34.01 -19.18
CA PRO A 677 -18.62 33.20 -17.97
C PRO A 677 -19.52 33.76 -16.86
N GLN A 678 -19.62 35.08 -16.74
CA GLN A 678 -20.47 35.73 -15.72
C GLN A 678 -21.97 35.61 -15.99
N ASP A 679 -22.36 35.31 -17.22
CA ASP A 679 -23.76 35.13 -17.62
C ASP A 679 -24.22 33.69 -17.38
N ARG A 680 -23.29 32.78 -17.04
CA ARG A 680 -23.62 31.39 -16.73
C ARG A 680 -24.21 31.31 -15.33
N GLU A 681 -25.34 30.62 -15.21
CA GLU A 681 -25.97 30.41 -13.90
C GLU A 681 -25.06 29.56 -12.98
N PRO A 682 -25.01 29.86 -11.67
CA PRO A 682 -24.23 29.08 -10.74
C PRO A 682 -24.83 27.67 -10.59
N ILE A 683 -23.98 26.69 -10.30
CA ILE A 683 -24.37 25.27 -10.32
C ILE A 683 -25.54 24.94 -9.39
N GLU A 684 -25.69 25.64 -8.26
CA GLU A 684 -26.79 25.47 -7.33
C GLU A 684 -28.15 25.80 -7.96
N ARG A 685 -28.19 26.77 -8.88
CA ARG A 685 -29.41 27.12 -9.64
C ARG A 685 -29.71 26.07 -10.70
N LEU A 686 -28.70 25.56 -11.40
CA LEU A 686 -28.87 24.46 -12.37
C LEU A 686 -29.43 23.20 -11.69
N VAL A 687 -28.91 22.83 -10.51
CA VAL A 687 -29.44 21.69 -9.72
C VAL A 687 -30.93 21.88 -9.45
N LYS A 688 -31.34 23.09 -9.04
CA LYS A 688 -32.75 23.39 -8.78
C LYS A 688 -33.60 23.29 -10.04
N ARG A 689 -33.15 23.86 -11.17
CA ARG A 689 -33.86 23.78 -12.46
C ARG A 689 -34.08 22.33 -12.90
N VAL A 690 -33.03 21.50 -12.86
CA VAL A 690 -33.15 20.08 -13.24
C VAL A 690 -34.09 19.34 -12.29
N LEU A 691 -34.03 19.64 -11.00
CA LEU A 691 -34.94 19.07 -10.02
C LEU A 691 -36.39 19.45 -10.33
N ASP A 692 -36.69 20.73 -10.58
CA ASP A 692 -38.04 21.21 -10.92
C ASP A 692 -38.59 20.52 -12.19
N LEU A 693 -37.73 20.24 -13.18
CA LEU A 693 -38.08 19.46 -14.37
C LEU A 693 -38.31 17.98 -14.07
N TYR A 694 -37.64 17.42 -13.06
CA TYR A 694 -37.72 16.01 -12.68
C TYR A 694 -38.91 15.69 -11.76
N MET A 695 -39.30 16.62 -10.88
CA MET A 695 -40.37 16.42 -9.87
C MET A 695 -41.74 15.97 -10.43
N PRO A 696 -42.20 16.42 -11.61
CA PRO A 696 -43.45 15.91 -12.20
C PRO A 696 -43.45 14.38 -12.43
N PHE A 697 -42.27 13.79 -12.63
CA PHE A 697 -42.12 12.34 -12.83
C PHE A 697 -42.04 11.54 -11.53
N THR A 698 -41.80 12.19 -10.39
CA THR A 698 -41.81 11.53 -9.06
C THR A 698 -43.21 11.49 -8.49
N ASN A 699 -43.98 12.58 -8.62
CA ASN A 699 -45.33 12.70 -8.06
C ASN A 699 -46.40 11.88 -8.82
N SER A 700 -46.16 11.53 -10.09
CA SER A 700 -47.05 10.69 -10.89
C SER A 700 -47.00 9.20 -10.50
N SER A 701 -46.00 8.79 -9.70
CA SER A 701 -45.85 7.40 -9.24
C SER A 701 -46.73 7.07 -8.00
N THR A 702 -47.27 8.07 -7.30
CA THR A 702 -48.12 7.88 -6.11
C THR A 702 -49.62 7.75 -6.41
N ASP A 703 -50.10 8.23 -7.57
CA ASP A 703 -51.54 8.17 -7.92
C ASP A 703 -51.97 6.94 -8.75
N THR A 704 -51.03 6.10 -9.20
CA THR A 704 -51.35 4.90 -10.01
C THR A 704 -51.27 3.57 -9.25
N MET A 705 -51.02 3.59 -7.94
CA MET A 705 -50.96 2.38 -7.10
C MET A 705 -52.32 2.02 -6.44
N SER A 706 -53.44 2.41 -7.04
CA SER A 706 -54.77 1.92 -6.66
C SER A 706 -55.62 1.63 -7.89
N THR A 707 -55.11 0.79 -8.81
CA THR A 707 -55.86 -0.21 -9.61
C THR A 707 -55.03 -0.65 -10.81
N ARG A 708 -54.18 -1.67 -10.64
CA ARG A 708 -54.05 -2.77 -11.61
C ARG A 708 -53.13 -3.86 -11.10
N THR A 709 -53.66 -5.07 -11.21
CA THR A 709 -53.11 -6.37 -10.84
C THR A 709 -51.77 -6.72 -11.48
N ALA A 710 -51.01 -7.55 -10.76
CA ALA A 710 -49.74 -8.19 -11.09
C ALA A 710 -49.48 -8.46 -12.60
N SER A 711 -48.33 -7.99 -13.09
CA SER A 711 -47.61 -8.64 -14.18
C SER A 711 -46.10 -8.37 -14.10
N LYS A 712 -45.33 -9.45 -14.11
CA LYS A 712 -43.86 -9.54 -14.14
C LYS A 712 -43.24 -8.62 -15.20
N ARG A 713 -42.31 -7.73 -14.81
CA ARG A 713 -41.21 -7.25 -15.67
C ARG A 713 -40.10 -6.59 -14.85
N SER A 714 -39.24 -7.40 -14.25
CA SER A 714 -37.89 -7.00 -13.85
C SER A 714 -36.95 -8.15 -14.19
N SER A 715 -36.54 -8.22 -15.47
CA SER A 715 -35.58 -9.23 -15.96
C SER A 715 -35.06 -8.95 -17.38
N ARG A 716 -34.77 -7.69 -17.75
CA ARG A 716 -34.23 -7.41 -19.11
C ARG A 716 -32.97 -6.57 -19.22
N ILE A 717 -32.41 -6.03 -18.12
CA ILE A 717 -31.14 -5.30 -18.21
C ILE A 717 -29.93 -6.25 -18.05
N ALA A 718 -30.07 -7.33 -17.28
CA ALA A 718 -28.99 -8.30 -17.07
C ALA A 718 -28.67 -9.23 -18.27
N SER A 719 -29.52 -9.27 -19.31
CA SER A 719 -29.33 -10.14 -20.47
C SER A 719 -28.55 -9.49 -21.63
N PHE A 720 -28.13 -8.22 -21.52
CA PHE A 720 -27.49 -7.51 -22.63
C PHE A 720 -25.96 -7.51 -22.60
N LEU A 721 -25.33 -7.86 -21.47
CA LEU A 721 -23.86 -7.91 -21.34
C LEU A 721 -23.29 -9.34 -21.20
N SER A 722 -24.11 -10.38 -21.39
CA SER A 722 -23.64 -11.77 -21.40
C SER A 722 -23.80 -12.40 -22.78
N ARG A 723 -22.68 -12.64 -23.47
CA ARG A 723 -22.58 -13.74 -24.43
C ARG A 723 -21.25 -14.49 -24.29
N PRO A 724 -21.25 -15.80 -24.58
CA PRO A 724 -20.34 -16.76 -23.99
C PRO A 724 -19.04 -16.92 -24.78
N SER A 725 -18.03 -17.40 -24.07
CA SER A 725 -16.83 -18.03 -24.57
C SER A 725 -17.17 -19.20 -25.51
N SER A 726 -16.71 -19.11 -26.77
CA SER A 726 -16.50 -20.30 -27.60
C SER A 726 -15.19 -20.18 -28.36
N ALA A 727 -14.27 -21.06 -28.02
CA ALA A 727 -13.05 -21.31 -28.77
C ALA A 727 -13.37 -21.93 -30.14
N SER A 728 -12.80 -21.39 -31.21
CA SER A 728 -12.31 -22.14 -32.38
C SER A 728 -11.77 -21.19 -33.45
N GLY A 729 -10.62 -21.53 -34.03
CA GLY A 729 -10.33 -21.21 -35.44
C GLY A 729 -9.27 -20.14 -35.67
N ILE A 730 -8.02 -20.59 -35.72
CA ILE A 730 -6.90 -19.93 -36.38
C ILE A 730 -7.24 -19.72 -37.87
N ALA A 731 -7.09 -18.49 -38.37
CA ALA A 731 -6.79 -18.23 -39.79
C ALA A 731 -6.11 -16.86 -39.95
N HIS A 732 -4.89 -16.91 -40.51
CA HIS A 732 -4.07 -15.80 -40.98
C HIS A 732 -4.73 -15.00 -42.13
N ALA A 733 -4.50 -13.69 -42.19
CA ALA A 733 -4.25 -12.85 -43.38
C ALA A 733 -4.12 -11.37 -42.92
N THR A 734 -2.93 -10.75 -42.87
CA THR A 734 -2.24 -9.97 -43.93
C THR A 734 -2.99 -8.74 -44.48
N ASP A 735 -2.35 -7.58 -44.31
CA ASP A 735 -2.36 -6.34 -45.09
C ASP A 735 -3.65 -5.51 -45.24
N ILE A 736 -3.68 -4.32 -44.60
CA ILE A 736 -3.50 -2.95 -45.15
C ILE A 736 -3.69 -1.94 -44.02
#